data_AF-A0A7Y5PWW8-F1
#
_entry.id   AF-A0A7Y5PWW8-F1
#
_cell.length_a   1.000
_cell.length_b   1.000
_cell.length_c   1.000
_cell.angle_alpha   90.00
_cell.angle_beta   90.00
_cell.angle_gamma   90.00
#
_symmetry.space_group_name_H-M   'P 1'
#
loop_
_entity.id
_entity.type
_entity.pdbx_description
1 polymer ?
#
loop_
_entity_poly.entity_id
_entity_poly.type
_entity_poly.pdbx_seq_one_letter_code
_entity_poly.pdbx_strand_id
1 'polypeptide(L)'
;MHIACSTFAASALLLAPAALAQSLTKLTVNANGVHSSYDSAVGVSPDSVTPDGRYTVFSSGAWQLIPNLLTFYTQVYLYDTLAGTTRLVSWSPTSGPGSSYSAAPAVTDDGRFVAYESRATNLVPGPWRGYWQIYLTDLQSGVTSVVSLTNHATPALGNADSSTPSISGDGSVVAFASEATSFVLADSNGTTDVFVRDLVANTTRAVSRIPGGSFGDGTSKAPAVSGDGRFVAFETLATNLAPGATATYSKILVRDLATGTFEHVSVNSAGVAADAAAIQPSITSDGSRIAFLSTASNLANTSPGLQHAYVHDRTTGITTRIDVLPNGASTNGVALGVRLSDNGLFASLISTSSSLTTGHVGLTADAFVVDLTTQVALRASVPLNLPGEPNQGGISAIGNVSDDGRFTAIQSNSTNLLAGEPVDGVVDVYLRDSLSMWYRDLDGDLYGDAANFLFATFQPGAGYVSIPGDCDDTNPAVHPGAIEICNVVDDDCDGDIDELVWSSYCTAATSVAGCVPTVSATGVPSASNASGFFVQASLLPGGKQAIAVYGLAPTAAVYAFGNLSFLCVAAPRQRTLNLPTGGAAGLCNGSYSLDWLAWMSAHPTALGQPLQAGQTIYSQVWYRDPGAILNSNLTDGVVFTLCP
;
A
#
# COMPACT_ATOMS: atom_id res chain seq x y z
N MET A 1 39.66 -0.48 -48.95
CA MET A 1 39.80 -0.72 -47.50
C MET A 1 38.40 -0.65 -46.91
N HIS A 2 37.73 -1.81 -46.90
CA HIS A 2 36.40 -1.99 -46.32
C HIS A 2 36.53 -2.05 -44.80
N ILE A 3 35.70 -1.32 -44.06
CA ILE A 3 35.31 -1.71 -42.71
C ILE A 3 33.79 -1.61 -42.65
N ALA A 4 33.18 -2.79 -42.45
CA ALA A 4 31.75 -3.00 -42.40
C ALA A 4 31.17 -2.48 -41.08
N CYS A 5 30.04 -1.80 -41.16
CA CYS A 5 29.16 -1.52 -40.03
C CYS A 5 28.25 -2.73 -39.86
N SER A 6 28.57 -3.61 -38.91
CA SER A 6 27.72 -4.74 -38.54
C SER A 6 26.64 -4.27 -37.55
N THR A 7 25.39 -4.37 -37.98
CA THR A 7 24.18 -4.23 -37.19
C THR A 7 24.13 -5.30 -36.10
N PHE A 8 24.26 -4.91 -34.83
CA PHE A 8 23.77 -5.72 -33.71
C PHE A 8 22.27 -5.45 -33.59
N ALA A 9 21.46 -6.37 -34.12
CA ALA A 9 20.08 -6.51 -33.69
C ALA A 9 20.11 -7.07 -32.25
N ALA A 10 20.01 -6.18 -31.27
CA ALA A 10 19.65 -6.59 -29.93
C ALA A 10 18.19 -7.03 -29.98
N SER A 11 17.94 -8.32 -29.81
CA SER A 11 16.62 -8.82 -29.46
C SER A 11 16.20 -8.11 -28.17
N ALA A 12 15.34 -7.09 -28.31
CA ALA A 12 14.59 -6.54 -27.20
C ALA A 12 13.69 -7.66 -26.71
N LEU A 13 14.15 -8.38 -25.70
CA LEU A 13 13.27 -9.11 -24.82
C LEU A 13 12.39 -8.02 -24.20
N LEU A 14 11.15 -7.91 -24.67
CA LEU A 14 10.08 -7.18 -24.01
C LEU A 14 9.92 -7.81 -22.63
N LEU A 15 10.73 -7.35 -21.68
CA LEU A 15 10.31 -7.31 -20.30
C LEU A 15 9.10 -6.39 -20.33
N ALA A 16 7.90 -6.97 -20.22
CA ALA A 16 6.77 -6.22 -19.69
C ALA A 16 7.32 -5.42 -18.50
N PRO A 17 7.04 -4.10 -18.38
CA PRO A 17 7.38 -3.42 -17.15
C PRO A 17 6.66 -4.24 -16.09
N ALA A 18 7.42 -4.99 -15.28
CA ALA A 18 6.89 -5.47 -14.03
C ALA A 18 6.38 -4.20 -13.38
N ALA A 19 5.06 -4.06 -13.32
CA ALA A 19 4.45 -2.92 -12.67
C ALA A 19 5.23 -2.75 -11.37
N LEU A 20 5.79 -1.57 -11.12
CA LEU A 20 6.43 -1.28 -9.84
C LEU A 20 5.31 -1.36 -8.81
N ALA A 21 5.01 -2.59 -8.40
CA ALA A 21 4.23 -2.88 -7.25
C ALA A 21 5.09 -2.36 -6.13
N GLN A 22 4.59 -1.31 -5.49
CA GLN A 22 4.66 -1.17 -4.05
C GLN A 22 5.53 -2.24 -3.38
N SER A 23 6.75 -1.87 -3.01
CA SER A 23 7.71 -2.82 -2.46
C SER A 23 7.89 -2.62 -0.96
N LEU A 24 8.30 -3.68 -0.29
CA LEU A 24 8.69 -3.68 1.11
C LEU A 24 10.10 -4.26 1.20
N THR A 25 11.02 -3.55 1.83
CA THR A 25 12.42 -3.96 1.97
C THR A 25 12.75 -4.16 3.44
N LYS A 26 13.11 -5.38 3.86
CA LYS A 26 13.58 -5.61 5.23
C LYS A 26 14.99 -5.04 5.40
N LEU A 27 15.16 -4.10 6.34
CA LEU A 27 16.42 -3.42 6.62
C LEU A 27 17.33 -4.19 7.57
N THR A 28 16.77 -5.15 8.31
CA THR A 28 17.43 -5.96 9.35
C THR A 28 17.90 -7.32 8.83
N VAL A 29 18.34 -7.35 7.56
CA VAL A 29 18.96 -8.49 6.91
C VAL A 29 20.39 -8.12 6.52
N ASN A 30 21.35 -9.00 6.76
CA ASN A 30 22.71 -8.73 6.32
C ASN A 30 22.89 -8.91 4.80
N ALA A 31 24.04 -8.49 4.27
CA ALA A 31 24.31 -8.56 2.82
C ALA A 31 24.32 -9.98 2.22
N ASN A 32 24.30 -11.03 3.06
CA ASN A 32 24.22 -12.44 2.64
C ASN A 32 22.80 -13.01 2.77
N GLY A 33 21.79 -12.20 3.10
CA GLY A 33 20.41 -12.65 3.28
C GLY A 33 20.13 -13.30 4.64
N VAL A 34 21.02 -13.16 5.63
CA VAL A 34 20.80 -13.70 6.98
C VAL A 34 19.99 -12.70 7.81
N HIS A 35 18.85 -13.17 8.31
CA HIS A 35 17.91 -12.40 9.11
C HIS A 35 18.47 -12.11 10.51
N SER A 36 18.05 -10.99 11.11
CA SER A 36 18.38 -10.66 12.49
C SER A 36 17.86 -11.74 13.44
N SER A 37 18.69 -12.13 14.42
CA SER A 37 18.27 -12.99 15.54
C SER A 37 17.90 -12.19 16.79
N TYR A 38 17.82 -10.85 16.69
CA TYR A 38 17.59 -9.93 17.80
C TYR A 38 16.69 -8.76 17.39
N ASP A 39 15.93 -8.25 18.35
CA ASP A 39 14.98 -7.17 18.11
C ASP A 39 15.63 -5.90 17.54
N SER A 40 14.89 -5.27 16.65
CA SER A 40 15.24 -4.03 15.97
C SER A 40 14.09 -3.04 16.10
N ALA A 41 14.40 -1.75 15.97
CA ALA A 41 13.40 -0.70 16.13
C ALA A 41 13.72 0.52 15.26
N VAL A 42 12.68 1.12 14.67
CA VAL A 42 12.74 2.42 13.99
C VAL A 42 13.00 3.58 14.97
N GLY A 43 12.84 3.33 16.27
CA GLY A 43 13.00 4.33 17.33
C GLY A 43 11.66 4.97 17.73
N VAL A 44 11.63 5.65 18.87
CA VAL A 44 10.47 6.43 19.32
C VAL A 44 10.53 7.89 18.85
N SER A 45 11.67 8.31 18.31
CA SER A 45 11.88 9.65 17.75
C SER A 45 11.06 9.86 16.47
N PRO A 46 10.68 11.10 16.15
CA PRO A 46 9.91 11.38 14.95
C PRO A 46 10.71 11.23 13.64
N ASP A 47 12.02 11.46 13.68
CA ASP A 47 12.83 11.77 12.49
C ASP A 47 13.63 10.55 11.99
N SER A 48 12.95 9.52 11.48
CA SER A 48 13.55 8.23 11.09
C SER A 48 13.85 8.06 9.60
N VAL A 49 13.16 8.80 8.73
CA VAL A 49 13.26 8.77 7.26
C VAL A 49 13.48 10.20 6.78
N THR A 50 14.41 10.44 5.86
CA THR A 50 14.64 11.79 5.33
C THR A 50 13.48 12.24 4.43
N PRO A 51 13.26 13.56 4.26
CA PRO A 51 12.17 14.09 3.44
C PRO A 51 12.19 13.59 2.00
N ASP A 52 13.38 13.37 1.43
CA ASP A 52 13.56 12.81 0.09
C ASP A 52 13.45 11.27 0.03
N GLY A 53 13.24 10.61 1.17
CA GLY A 53 13.16 9.15 1.32
C GLY A 53 14.48 8.40 1.11
N ARG A 54 15.59 9.12 0.95
CA ARG A 54 16.88 8.51 0.63
C ARG A 54 17.50 7.77 1.80
N TYR A 55 17.34 8.27 3.02
CA TYR A 55 17.97 7.68 4.19
C TYR A 55 16.94 7.26 5.23
N THR A 56 17.16 6.10 5.83
CA THR A 56 16.36 5.60 6.96
C THR A 56 17.27 5.18 8.10
N VAL A 57 17.04 5.68 9.30
CA VAL A 57 17.77 5.28 10.51
C VAL A 57 16.96 4.32 11.36
N PHE A 58 17.65 3.37 11.97
CA PHE A 58 17.05 2.39 12.85
C PHE A 58 18.08 1.83 13.83
N SER A 59 17.61 1.14 14.85
CA SER A 59 18.44 0.42 15.80
C SER A 59 18.24 -1.08 15.63
N SER A 60 19.31 -1.87 15.78
CA SER A 60 19.23 -3.33 15.63
C SER A 60 20.23 -4.05 16.52
N GLY A 61 19.78 -5.12 17.17
CA GLY A 61 20.64 -6.09 17.86
C GLY A 61 21.35 -7.08 16.92
N ALA A 62 21.11 -7.00 15.60
CA ALA A 62 21.76 -7.85 14.62
C ALA A 62 23.29 -7.65 14.66
N TRP A 63 23.99 -8.68 15.11
CA TRP A 63 25.44 -8.66 15.31
C TRP A 63 26.25 -8.75 14.02
N GLN A 64 25.60 -9.04 12.87
CA GLN A 64 26.25 -9.20 11.56
C GLN A 64 25.57 -8.44 10.43
N LEU A 65 24.89 -7.32 10.72
CA LEU A 65 24.16 -6.57 9.69
C LEU A 65 25.08 -6.02 8.59
N ILE A 66 26.34 -5.73 8.95
CA ILE A 66 27.39 -5.28 8.04
C ILE A 66 28.40 -6.40 7.84
N PRO A 67 28.78 -6.75 6.59
CA PRO A 67 29.76 -7.79 6.32
C PRO A 67 31.08 -7.58 7.06
N ASN A 68 31.57 -8.64 7.70
CA ASN A 68 32.83 -8.67 8.46
C ASN A 68 32.89 -7.72 9.66
N LEU A 69 31.75 -7.20 10.14
CA LEU A 69 31.68 -6.39 11.35
C LEU A 69 30.81 -7.08 12.39
N LEU A 70 31.40 -7.44 13.52
CA LEU A 70 30.69 -8.02 14.66
C LEU A 70 30.33 -6.95 15.68
N THR A 71 29.08 -6.92 16.11
CA THR A 71 28.59 -6.08 17.21
C THR A 71 27.99 -6.95 18.33
N PHE A 72 27.95 -6.46 19.57
CA PHE A 72 27.51 -7.27 20.73
C PHE A 72 26.32 -6.66 21.49
N TYR A 73 25.83 -5.49 21.04
CA TYR A 73 24.71 -4.75 21.63
C TYR A 73 23.87 -4.15 20.51
N THR A 74 22.63 -3.76 20.80
CA THR A 74 21.83 -2.93 19.89
C THR A 74 22.64 -1.71 19.47
N GLN A 75 22.82 -1.56 18.15
CA GLN A 75 23.54 -0.46 17.53
C GLN A 75 22.59 0.36 16.67
N VAL A 76 23.02 1.57 16.30
CA VAL A 76 22.30 2.45 15.38
C VAL A 76 22.88 2.31 13.98
N TYR A 77 22.01 2.17 13.00
CA TYR A 77 22.33 2.01 11.59
C TYR A 77 21.59 3.05 10.76
N LEU A 78 22.13 3.30 9.56
CA LEU A 78 21.49 4.07 8.52
C LEU A 78 21.48 3.27 7.23
N TYR A 79 20.32 3.19 6.58
CA TYR A 79 20.11 2.57 5.28
C TYR A 79 20.02 3.66 4.20
N ASP A 80 20.80 3.53 3.13
CA ASP A 80 20.70 4.37 1.93
C ASP A 80 19.83 3.63 0.89
N THR A 81 18.62 4.15 0.67
CA THR A 81 17.62 3.60 -0.25
C THR A 81 18.11 3.58 -1.70
N LEU A 82 18.91 4.57 -2.10
CA LEU A 82 19.44 4.66 -3.47
C LEU A 82 20.57 3.64 -3.69
N ALA A 83 21.46 3.49 -2.71
CA ALA A 83 22.58 2.55 -2.80
C ALA A 83 22.19 1.10 -2.43
N GLY A 84 21.10 0.90 -1.69
CA GLY A 84 20.73 -0.40 -1.14
C GLY A 84 21.71 -0.90 -0.08
N THR A 85 22.29 0.00 0.72
CA THR A 85 23.36 -0.35 1.67
C THR A 85 23.09 0.16 3.08
N THR A 86 23.54 -0.60 4.08
CA THR A 86 23.47 -0.26 5.50
C THR A 86 24.84 0.13 6.04
N ARG A 87 24.92 1.24 6.79
CA ARG A 87 26.12 1.70 7.50
C ARG A 87 25.87 1.78 9.01
N LEU A 88 26.91 1.50 9.80
CA LEU A 88 26.89 1.63 11.27
C LEU A 88 27.12 3.10 11.64
N VAL A 89 26.21 3.65 12.44
CA VAL A 89 26.25 5.04 12.92
C VAL A 89 26.89 5.13 14.31
N SER A 90 26.58 4.17 15.19
CA SER A 90 27.16 4.12 16.55
C SER A 90 28.58 3.55 16.52
N TRP A 91 29.48 4.30 15.90
CA TRP A 91 30.87 3.93 15.63
C TRP A 91 31.83 5.07 15.97
N SER A 92 32.98 4.72 16.55
CA SER A 92 34.11 5.62 16.73
C SER A 92 35.25 5.23 15.77
N PRO A 93 35.83 6.17 15.01
CA PRO A 93 37.02 5.91 14.19
C PRO A 93 38.21 5.35 14.96
N THR A 94 38.28 5.62 16.27
CA THR A 94 39.41 5.21 17.12
C THR A 94 39.17 3.93 17.90
N SER A 95 37.92 3.62 18.25
CA SER A 95 37.61 2.53 19.19
C SER A 95 36.59 1.52 18.66
N GLY A 96 36.10 1.71 17.43
CA GLY A 96 35.17 0.80 16.76
C GLY A 96 33.71 0.99 17.18
N PRO A 97 32.88 -0.07 17.14
CA PRO A 97 31.45 0.00 17.49
C PRO A 97 31.23 0.40 18.95
N GLY A 98 30.09 1.00 19.24
CA GLY A 98 29.68 1.34 20.60
C GLY A 98 29.75 0.12 21.55
N SER A 99 30.39 0.31 22.70
CA SER A 99 30.60 -0.72 23.73
C SER A 99 29.37 -1.06 24.57
N SER A 100 28.20 -0.50 24.24
CA SER A 100 26.93 -0.76 24.90
C SER A 100 25.75 -0.43 23.98
N TYR A 101 24.53 -0.56 24.51
CA TYR A 101 23.28 -0.30 23.79
C TYR A 101 23.22 1.13 23.26
N SER A 102 22.80 1.26 22.01
CA SER A 102 22.48 2.52 21.32
C SER A 102 21.13 2.38 20.61
N ALA A 103 20.25 3.37 20.75
CA ALA A 103 18.85 3.30 20.31
C ALA A 103 18.29 4.68 19.94
N ALA A 104 16.99 4.72 19.61
CA ALA A 104 16.21 5.91 19.29
C ALA A 104 16.93 6.93 18.38
N PRO A 105 17.32 6.52 17.16
CA PRO A 105 18.00 7.44 16.25
C PRO A 105 17.05 8.46 15.63
N ALA A 106 17.59 9.64 15.33
CA ALA A 106 16.95 10.72 14.59
C ALA A 106 17.96 11.29 13.57
N VAL A 107 17.52 11.55 12.33
CA VAL A 107 18.39 11.96 11.21
C VAL A 107 18.02 13.35 10.68
N THR A 108 19.02 14.13 10.24
CA THR A 108 18.81 15.42 9.55
C THR A 108 18.27 15.23 8.13
N ASP A 109 17.64 16.24 7.55
CA ASP A 109 16.96 16.17 6.25
C ASP A 109 17.91 15.74 5.12
N ASP A 110 19.18 16.13 5.22
CA ASP A 110 20.24 15.79 4.27
C ASP A 110 20.90 14.42 4.53
N GLY A 111 20.52 13.72 5.60
CA GLY A 111 21.10 12.44 5.99
C GLY A 111 22.51 12.51 6.56
N ARG A 112 23.02 13.71 6.87
CA ARG A 112 24.40 13.91 7.31
C ARG A 112 24.59 13.60 8.79
N PHE A 113 23.73 14.10 9.66
CA PHE A 113 23.88 13.91 11.09
C PHE A 113 22.84 12.96 11.63
N VAL A 114 23.24 12.09 12.56
CA VAL A 114 22.33 11.21 13.28
C VAL A 114 22.53 11.37 14.77
N ALA A 115 21.47 11.84 15.44
CA ALA A 115 21.39 11.90 16.89
C ALA A 115 20.82 10.59 17.44
N TYR A 116 21.33 10.10 18.56
CA TYR A 116 20.86 8.85 19.17
C TYR A 116 21.23 8.78 20.64
N GLU A 117 20.50 7.97 21.42
CA GLU A 117 20.86 7.68 22.81
C GLU A 117 21.83 6.49 22.88
N SER A 118 22.81 6.54 23.78
CA SER A 118 23.73 5.42 24.01
C SER A 118 24.27 5.38 25.44
N ARG A 119 24.53 4.16 25.93
CA ARG A 119 25.31 3.89 27.16
C ARG A 119 26.78 3.57 26.88
N ALA A 120 27.19 3.59 25.61
CA ALA A 120 28.55 3.25 25.24
C ALA A 120 29.54 4.25 25.84
N THR A 121 30.69 3.75 26.27
CA THR A 121 31.75 4.53 26.94
C THR A 121 32.97 4.73 26.04
N ASN A 122 32.97 4.14 24.84
CA ASN A 122 34.06 4.20 23.89
C ASN A 122 33.76 5.09 22.67
N LEU A 123 32.50 5.51 22.45
CA LEU A 123 32.13 6.36 21.31
C LEU A 123 32.89 7.70 21.34
N VAL A 124 32.97 8.29 22.53
CA VAL A 124 33.75 9.49 22.83
C VAL A 124 34.60 9.21 24.08
N PRO A 125 35.85 9.70 24.19
CA PRO A 125 36.62 9.59 25.43
C PRO A 125 36.04 10.48 26.55
N GLY A 126 35.90 9.97 27.77
CA GLY A 126 35.36 10.77 28.88
C GLY A 126 35.22 10.01 30.20
N PRO A 127 34.92 10.71 31.32
CA PRO A 127 34.71 10.10 32.63
C PRO A 127 33.29 9.52 32.75
N TRP A 128 33.01 8.49 31.95
CA TRP A 128 31.68 7.90 31.82
C TRP A 128 31.22 7.21 33.11
N ARG A 129 29.92 7.38 33.42
CA ARG A 129 29.26 6.75 34.58
C ARG A 129 28.19 5.73 34.21
N GLY A 130 28.09 5.37 32.92
CA GLY A 130 27.13 4.37 32.42
C GLY A 130 25.69 4.87 32.25
N TYR A 131 25.44 6.19 32.39
CA TYR A 131 24.15 6.79 32.06
C TYR A 131 23.91 6.81 30.55
N TRP A 132 22.64 6.76 30.14
CA TRP A 132 22.26 7.09 28.76
C TRP A 132 22.62 8.55 28.48
N GLN A 133 23.31 8.78 27.37
CA GLN A 133 23.67 10.09 26.88
C GLN A 133 23.22 10.24 25.43
N ILE A 134 23.01 11.47 25.00
CA ILE A 134 22.70 11.78 23.60
C ILE A 134 24.00 12.02 22.86
N TYR A 135 24.18 11.28 21.77
CA TYR A 135 25.30 11.40 20.86
C TYR A 135 24.84 11.95 19.51
N LEU A 136 25.77 12.55 18.77
CA LEU A 136 25.61 12.98 17.39
C LEU A 136 26.79 12.48 16.58
N THR A 137 26.52 11.70 15.54
CA THR A 137 27.53 11.28 14.56
C THR A 137 27.37 12.11 13.29
N ASP A 138 28.43 12.80 12.89
CA ASP A 138 28.55 13.41 11.55
C ASP A 138 29.04 12.34 10.57
N LEU A 139 28.17 11.94 9.65
CA LEU A 139 28.45 10.84 8.73
C LEU A 139 29.32 11.26 7.54
N GLN A 140 29.57 12.57 7.36
CA GLN A 140 30.55 13.06 6.40
C GLN A 140 31.98 12.93 6.95
N SER A 141 32.20 13.29 8.21
CA SER A 141 33.52 13.24 8.85
C SER A 141 33.79 11.94 9.62
N GLY A 142 32.75 11.18 9.95
CA GLY A 142 32.81 9.99 10.80
C GLY A 142 33.01 10.30 12.29
N VAL A 143 32.90 11.56 12.70
CA VAL A 143 33.13 11.99 14.09
C VAL A 143 31.85 11.87 14.90
N THR A 144 31.95 11.22 16.06
CA THR A 144 30.89 11.19 17.08
C THR A 144 31.20 12.18 18.20
N SER A 145 30.18 12.90 18.65
CA SER A 145 30.24 13.86 19.75
C SER A 145 29.09 13.65 20.73
N VAL A 146 29.22 14.19 21.95
CA VAL A 146 28.15 14.16 22.97
C VAL A 146 27.35 15.45 22.88
N VAL A 147 26.04 15.33 22.82
CA VAL A 147 25.09 16.45 22.77
C VAL A 147 24.58 16.81 24.16
N SER A 148 24.31 15.80 24.99
CA SER A 148 23.77 15.95 26.34
C SER A 148 24.85 16.47 27.31
N LEU A 149 25.21 17.74 27.14
CA LEU A 149 26.23 18.46 27.90
C LEU A 149 25.61 19.60 28.72
N THR A 150 26.19 19.91 29.86
CA THR A 150 25.76 21.02 30.72
C THR A 150 26.03 22.39 30.09
N ASN A 151 25.23 23.39 30.47
CA ASN A 151 25.41 24.78 30.05
C ASN A 151 26.34 25.56 30.99
N HIS A 152 27.47 24.96 31.37
CA HIS A 152 28.47 25.58 32.25
C HIS A 152 29.63 26.15 31.42
N ALA A 153 30.46 27.00 32.05
CA ALA A 153 31.66 27.56 31.42
C ALA A 153 32.61 26.46 30.88
N THR A 154 32.56 25.26 31.48
CA THR A 154 33.14 24.05 30.93
C THR A 154 32.04 23.01 30.83
N PRO A 155 31.58 22.65 29.62
CA PRO A 155 30.56 21.63 29.43
C PRO A 155 30.98 20.30 30.05
N ALA A 156 30.09 19.70 30.82
CA ALA A 156 30.27 18.39 31.45
C ALA A 156 29.11 17.45 31.06
N LEU A 157 29.27 16.16 31.30
CA LEU A 157 28.18 15.20 31.15
C LEU A 157 27.08 15.46 32.17
N GLY A 158 25.83 15.18 31.80
CA GLY A 158 24.71 15.13 32.74
C GLY A 158 24.92 14.05 33.81
N ASN A 159 24.31 14.25 34.98
CA ASN A 159 24.42 13.35 36.14
C ASN A 159 23.34 12.24 36.18
N ALA A 160 22.53 12.10 35.15
CA ALA A 160 21.50 11.06 35.02
C ALA A 160 21.23 10.74 33.54
N ASP A 161 20.28 9.83 33.29
CA ASP A 161 19.92 9.36 31.96
C ASP A 161 19.30 10.49 31.10
N SER A 162 19.67 10.51 29.82
CA SER A 162 19.08 11.33 28.76
C SER A 162 18.58 10.43 27.64
N SER A 163 17.38 10.70 27.11
CA SER A 163 16.71 9.82 26.16
C SER A 163 15.88 10.56 25.13
N THR A 164 15.43 9.83 24.10
CA THR A 164 14.49 10.29 23.07
C THR A 164 14.93 11.59 22.36
N PRO A 165 16.08 11.58 21.67
CA PRO A 165 16.53 12.76 20.95
C PRO A 165 15.66 13.05 19.71
N SER A 166 15.48 14.32 19.38
CA SER A 166 14.95 14.81 18.10
C SER A 166 15.85 15.94 17.60
N ILE A 167 16.05 16.03 16.29
CA ILE A 167 17.05 16.91 15.67
C ILE A 167 16.40 17.78 14.59
N SER A 168 16.80 19.05 14.48
CA SER A 168 16.33 19.94 13.41
C SER A 168 16.86 19.49 12.05
N GLY A 169 16.19 19.88 10.98
CA GLY A 169 16.50 19.40 9.63
C GLY A 169 17.90 19.78 9.16
N ASP A 170 18.44 20.90 9.66
CA ASP A 170 19.80 21.35 9.42
C ASP A 170 20.83 20.83 10.45
N GLY A 171 20.39 20.12 11.49
CA GLY A 171 21.24 19.63 12.57
C GLY A 171 21.77 20.71 13.52
N SER A 172 21.20 21.92 13.54
CA SER A 172 21.63 23.00 14.44
C SER A 172 21.08 22.87 15.86
N VAL A 173 19.96 22.18 16.04
CA VAL A 173 19.24 22.05 17.32
C VAL A 173 18.94 20.58 17.61
N VAL A 174 19.23 20.12 18.83
CA VAL A 174 18.83 18.79 19.31
C VAL A 174 18.04 18.92 20.60
N ALA A 175 16.80 18.45 20.60
CA ALA A 175 15.96 18.33 21.78
C ALA A 175 16.07 16.93 22.39
N PHE A 176 16.02 16.81 23.71
CA PHE A 176 16.06 15.52 24.41
C PHE A 176 15.39 15.59 25.78
N ALA A 177 14.92 14.45 26.29
CA ALA A 177 14.43 14.32 27.65
C ALA A 177 15.56 13.91 28.60
N SER A 178 15.57 14.38 29.84
CA SER A 178 16.53 13.92 30.84
C SER A 178 16.04 14.05 32.28
N GLU A 179 16.52 13.15 33.13
CA GLU A 179 16.38 13.18 34.60
C GLU A 179 17.53 13.94 35.29
N ALA A 180 18.45 14.52 34.53
CA ALA A 180 19.68 15.10 35.05
C ALA A 180 19.47 16.52 35.60
N THR A 181 19.64 16.67 36.91
CA THR A 181 19.56 17.95 37.64
C THR A 181 20.74 18.91 37.39
N SER A 182 21.70 18.53 36.55
CA SER A 182 22.96 19.24 36.34
C SER A 182 23.07 19.98 35.01
N PHE A 183 22.12 19.81 34.08
CA PHE A 183 22.22 20.45 32.75
C PHE A 183 22.15 21.97 32.81
N VAL A 184 21.34 22.49 33.73
CA VAL A 184 21.22 23.91 34.01
C VAL A 184 21.24 24.14 35.50
N LEU A 185 21.73 25.31 35.92
CA LEU A 185 21.71 25.70 37.34
C LEU A 185 20.26 25.78 37.85
N ALA A 186 20.03 25.23 39.04
CA ALA A 186 18.75 25.25 39.75
C ALA A 186 17.62 24.42 39.12
N ASP A 187 17.95 23.30 38.45
CA ASP A 187 16.97 22.23 38.27
C ASP A 187 16.69 21.55 39.63
N SER A 188 15.42 21.64 40.07
CA SER A 188 15.02 21.30 41.44
C SER A 188 13.68 20.57 41.54
N ASN A 189 13.02 20.25 40.43
CA ASN A 189 11.70 19.60 40.47
C ASN A 189 11.81 18.07 40.67
N GLY A 190 12.98 17.47 40.40
CA GLY A 190 13.23 16.04 40.57
C GLY A 190 12.45 15.16 39.58
N THR A 191 12.03 15.72 38.44
CA THR A 191 11.30 14.99 37.39
C THR A 191 12.07 15.00 36.08
N THR A 192 11.65 14.19 35.10
CA THR A 192 12.19 14.28 33.74
C THR A 192 11.78 15.61 33.11
N ASP A 193 12.73 16.28 32.49
CA ASP A 193 12.54 17.55 31.79
C ASP A 193 13.03 17.47 30.35
N VAL A 194 12.51 18.37 29.52
CA VAL A 194 12.95 18.53 28.13
C VAL A 194 14.01 19.61 28.05
N PHE A 195 15.10 19.31 27.38
CA PHE A 195 16.22 20.21 27.13
C PHE A 195 16.47 20.34 25.63
N VAL A 196 17.10 21.44 25.24
CA VAL A 196 17.62 21.67 23.89
C VAL A 196 19.09 22.01 23.97
N ARG A 197 19.88 21.39 23.10
CA ARG A 197 21.24 21.79 22.76
C ARG A 197 21.20 22.57 21.45
N ASP A 198 21.64 23.83 21.52
CA ASP A 198 22.00 24.62 20.34
C ASP A 198 23.45 24.29 20.00
N LEU A 199 23.67 23.66 18.84
CA LEU A 199 24.98 23.19 18.39
C LEU A 199 25.82 24.30 17.76
N VAL A 200 25.19 25.41 17.34
CA VAL A 200 25.87 26.59 16.80
C VAL A 200 26.38 27.47 17.96
N ALA A 201 25.52 27.78 18.91
CA ALA A 201 25.87 28.55 20.10
C ALA A 201 26.59 27.72 21.17
N ASN A 202 26.56 26.39 21.05
CA ASN A 202 27.13 25.43 22.00
C ASN A 202 26.55 25.58 23.42
N THR A 203 25.24 25.82 23.52
CA THR A 203 24.52 26.04 24.80
C THR A 203 23.42 25.03 25.02
N THR A 204 23.14 24.72 26.29
CA THR A 204 22.01 23.85 26.69
C THR A 204 20.98 24.65 27.46
N ARG A 205 19.70 24.50 27.12
CA ARG A 205 18.59 25.25 27.75
C ARG A 205 17.45 24.29 28.09
N ALA A 206 16.82 24.50 29.25
CA ALA A 206 15.59 23.80 29.60
C ALA A 206 14.42 24.35 28.78
N VAL A 207 13.67 23.46 28.14
CA VAL A 207 12.45 23.73 27.36
C VAL A 207 11.23 23.69 28.26
N SER A 208 11.11 22.69 29.15
CA SER A 208 10.02 22.53 30.12
C SER A 208 10.14 23.47 31.34
N ARG A 209 10.52 24.72 31.09
CA ARG A 209 10.70 25.77 32.11
C ARG A 209 10.21 27.12 31.61
N ILE A 210 9.47 27.84 32.45
CA ILE A 210 9.06 29.22 32.15
C ILE A 210 10.33 30.09 32.00
N PRO A 211 10.46 30.95 30.96
CA PRO A 211 11.61 31.84 30.83
C PRO A 211 11.91 32.62 32.12
N GLY A 212 13.08 32.39 32.72
CA GLY A 212 13.48 33.02 33.98
C GLY A 212 12.70 32.55 35.24
N GLY A 213 11.72 31.65 35.10
CA GLY A 213 10.81 31.21 36.15
C GLY A 213 11.07 29.79 36.67
N SER A 214 10.05 29.15 37.24
CA SER A 214 10.13 27.76 37.72
C SER A 214 10.13 26.76 36.56
N PHE A 215 10.65 25.57 36.84
CA PHE A 215 10.42 24.39 36.01
C PHE A 215 8.94 23.98 36.03
N GLY A 216 8.59 23.11 35.08
CA GLY A 216 7.34 22.36 35.14
C GLY A 216 7.22 21.63 36.46
N ASP A 217 6.03 21.62 37.05
CA ASP A 217 5.70 20.89 38.28
C ASP A 217 5.36 19.41 38.03
N GLY A 218 5.67 18.89 36.84
CA GLY A 218 5.47 17.50 36.46
C GLY A 218 6.35 17.09 35.27
N THR A 219 6.46 15.77 35.06
CA THR A 219 7.28 15.15 34.02
C THR A 219 7.00 15.71 32.63
N SER A 220 8.06 16.02 31.89
CA SER A 220 8.02 16.39 30.47
C SER A 220 8.95 15.47 29.66
N LYS A 221 8.47 14.95 28.52
CA LYS A 221 9.18 13.92 27.73
C LYS A 221 8.78 13.94 26.26
N ALA A 222 9.38 13.05 25.46
CA ALA A 222 9.10 12.85 24.03
C ALA A 222 9.11 14.15 23.22
N PRO A 223 10.24 14.88 23.20
CA PRO A 223 10.34 16.10 22.42
C PRO A 223 10.38 15.82 20.91
N ALA A 224 9.81 16.74 20.14
CA ALA A 224 9.92 16.81 18.69
C ALA A 224 10.29 18.25 18.31
N VAL A 225 11.43 18.45 17.65
CA VAL A 225 11.87 19.77 17.18
C VAL A 225 11.43 20.00 15.74
N SER A 226 11.01 21.21 15.39
CA SER A 226 10.74 21.56 14.00
C SER A 226 12.03 21.54 13.17
N GLY A 227 11.90 21.26 11.88
CA GLY A 227 13.02 21.23 10.93
C GLY A 227 13.81 22.54 10.87
N ASP A 228 13.14 23.68 11.04
CA ASP A 228 13.75 25.01 11.16
C ASP A 228 14.44 25.28 12.51
N GLY A 229 14.38 24.34 13.46
CA GLY A 229 14.97 24.42 14.78
C GLY A 229 14.30 25.41 15.74
N ARG A 230 13.16 26.01 15.37
CA ARG A 230 12.53 27.09 16.16
C ARG A 230 11.56 26.59 17.22
N PHE A 231 10.82 25.53 16.95
CA PHE A 231 9.73 25.06 17.81
C PHE A 231 10.05 23.70 18.40
N VAL A 232 9.65 23.46 19.65
CA VAL A 232 9.73 22.15 20.28
C VAL A 232 8.37 21.76 20.82
N ALA A 233 7.76 20.73 20.23
CA ALA A 233 6.58 20.06 20.76
C ALA A 233 7.00 19.01 21.79
N PHE A 234 6.27 18.86 22.89
CA PHE A 234 6.59 17.85 23.90
C PHE A 234 5.36 17.44 24.72
N GLU A 235 5.40 16.23 25.27
CA GLU A 235 4.41 15.73 26.21
C GLU A 235 4.73 16.23 27.62
N THR A 236 3.74 16.70 28.38
CA THR A 236 3.94 17.13 29.77
C THR A 236 2.77 16.85 30.71
N LEU A 237 3.09 16.51 31.95
CA LEU A 237 2.15 16.47 33.08
C LEU A 237 2.08 17.80 33.84
N ALA A 238 3.00 18.74 33.58
CA ALA A 238 3.09 19.99 34.31
C ALA A 238 1.84 20.87 34.13
N THR A 239 1.34 21.47 35.20
CA THR A 239 0.13 22.32 35.23
C THR A 239 0.43 23.82 35.16
N ASN A 240 1.72 24.18 35.25
CA ASN A 240 2.18 25.56 35.41
C ASN A 240 2.93 26.13 34.20
N LEU A 241 3.07 25.39 33.10
CA LEU A 241 3.88 25.83 31.95
C LEU A 241 3.15 26.79 31.00
N ALA A 242 1.86 26.58 30.74
CA ALA A 242 1.09 27.36 29.78
C ALA A 242 -0.29 27.77 30.33
N PRO A 243 -0.82 28.95 29.96
CA PRO A 243 -2.19 29.33 30.28
C PRO A 243 -3.20 28.27 29.80
N GLY A 244 -4.15 27.89 30.66
CA GLY A 244 -5.18 26.90 30.33
C GLY A 244 -4.69 25.44 30.30
N ALA A 245 -3.40 25.17 30.48
CA ALA A 245 -2.82 23.83 30.53
C ALA A 245 -2.76 23.29 31.98
N THR A 246 -3.88 23.31 32.70
CA THR A 246 -3.93 22.98 34.15
C THR A 246 -4.30 21.53 34.47
N ALA A 247 -4.59 20.71 33.45
CA ALA A 247 -4.95 19.32 33.63
C ALA A 247 -3.76 18.48 34.13
N THR A 248 -4.05 17.49 34.98
CA THR A 248 -3.03 16.60 35.57
C THR A 248 -2.68 15.38 34.72
N TYR A 249 -3.41 15.13 33.63
CA TYR A 249 -3.05 14.16 32.60
C TYR A 249 -2.12 14.77 31.55
N SER A 250 -1.49 13.90 30.73
CA SER A 250 -0.55 14.31 29.69
C SER A 250 -1.22 15.21 28.67
N LYS A 251 -0.50 16.25 28.26
CA LYS A 251 -0.90 17.20 27.22
C LYS A 251 0.28 17.56 26.34
N ILE A 252 0.00 18.07 25.15
CA ILE A 252 1.02 18.49 24.21
C ILE A 252 1.15 20.01 24.26
N LEU A 253 2.36 20.48 24.57
CA LEU A 253 2.72 21.89 24.47
C LEU A 253 3.75 22.09 23.36
N VAL A 254 3.71 23.26 22.73
CA VAL A 254 4.76 23.74 21.83
C VAL A 254 5.47 24.92 22.47
N ARG A 255 6.79 24.88 22.48
CA ARG A 255 7.66 25.97 22.94
C ARG A 255 8.32 26.64 21.74
N ASP A 256 8.10 27.94 21.58
CA ASP A 256 8.87 28.77 20.66
C ASP A 256 10.21 29.12 21.32
N LEU A 257 11.32 28.67 20.73
CA LEU A 257 12.67 28.87 21.26
C LEU A 257 13.18 30.31 21.06
N ALA A 258 12.63 31.04 20.10
CA ALA A 258 12.97 32.44 19.84
C ALA A 258 12.33 33.38 20.87
N THR A 259 11.04 33.18 21.18
CA THR A 259 10.29 34.05 22.10
C THR A 259 10.25 33.53 23.54
N GLY A 260 10.42 32.23 23.73
CA GLY A 260 10.24 31.58 25.02
C GLY A 260 8.79 31.29 25.42
N THR A 261 7.82 31.50 24.52
CA THR A 261 6.39 31.33 24.83
C THR A 261 5.93 29.88 24.66
N PHE A 262 4.93 29.48 25.46
CA PHE A 262 4.26 28.20 25.32
C PHE A 262 2.88 28.35 24.67
N GLU A 263 2.52 27.33 23.90
CA GLU A 263 1.21 27.14 23.28
C GLU A 263 0.68 25.75 23.65
N HIS A 264 -0.59 25.65 24.05
CA HIS A 264 -1.26 24.37 24.31
C HIS A 264 -1.97 23.91 23.03
N VAL A 265 -1.46 22.84 22.40
CA VAL A 265 -1.89 22.40 21.06
C VAL A 265 -2.78 21.16 21.07
N SER A 266 -2.85 20.43 22.18
CA SER A 266 -3.87 19.39 22.38
C SER A 266 -5.24 20.02 22.72
N VAL A 267 -5.79 20.75 21.75
CA VAL A 267 -7.07 21.48 21.81
C VAL A 267 -7.93 21.11 20.62
N ASN A 268 -9.24 21.34 20.71
CA ASN A 268 -10.13 21.29 19.55
C ASN A 268 -10.09 22.58 18.72
N SER A 269 -10.80 22.63 17.59
CA SER A 269 -10.84 23.80 16.70
C SER A 269 -11.47 25.07 17.30
N ALA A 270 -12.06 24.98 18.50
CA ALA A 270 -12.54 26.13 19.28
C ALA A 270 -11.53 26.57 20.37
N GLY A 271 -10.35 25.96 20.42
CA GLY A 271 -9.31 26.22 21.42
C GLY A 271 -9.59 25.60 22.80
N VAL A 272 -10.57 24.70 22.90
CA VAL A 272 -10.88 24.01 24.16
C VAL A 272 -9.92 22.83 24.34
N ALA A 273 -9.27 22.76 25.49
CA ALA A 273 -8.34 21.69 25.85
C ALA A 273 -8.99 20.30 25.77
N ALA A 274 -8.19 19.31 25.34
CA ALA A 274 -8.51 17.90 25.42
C ALA A 274 -8.99 17.52 26.83
N ASP A 275 -10.07 16.75 26.95
CA ASP A 275 -10.62 16.25 28.21
C ASP A 275 -9.96 14.96 28.72
N ALA A 276 -8.98 14.43 27.98
CA ALA A 276 -8.15 13.28 28.35
C ALA A 276 -6.73 13.41 27.81
N ALA A 277 -5.88 12.42 28.08
CA ALA A 277 -4.46 12.45 27.76
C ALA A 277 -4.19 12.61 26.25
N ALA A 278 -3.17 13.41 25.93
CA ALA A 278 -2.55 13.50 24.61
C ALA A 278 -1.06 13.15 24.71
N ILE A 279 -0.57 12.32 23.78
CA ILE A 279 0.78 11.73 23.80
C ILE A 279 1.40 11.72 22.40
N GLN A 280 2.71 11.44 22.34
CA GLN A 280 3.45 11.15 21.09
C GLN A 280 3.36 12.27 20.05
N PRO A 281 3.86 13.49 20.36
CA PRO A 281 3.84 14.59 19.41
C PRO A 281 4.79 14.34 18.23
N SER A 282 4.41 14.85 17.05
CA SER A 282 5.24 14.98 15.86
C SER A 282 4.95 16.34 15.23
N ILE A 283 5.97 17.00 14.67
CA ILE A 283 5.93 18.40 14.23
C ILE A 283 6.49 18.54 12.81
N THR A 284 5.95 19.46 12.02
CA THR A 284 6.45 19.77 10.67
C THR A 284 7.74 20.60 10.69
N SER A 285 8.41 20.70 9.53
CA SER A 285 9.65 21.44 9.36
C SER A 285 9.52 22.93 9.75
N ASP A 286 8.40 23.55 9.42
CA ASP A 286 8.07 24.94 9.77
C ASP A 286 7.37 25.09 11.14
N GLY A 287 7.11 23.98 11.82
CA GLY A 287 6.37 23.91 13.07
C GLY A 287 4.88 24.27 12.97
N SER A 288 4.31 24.41 11.78
CA SER A 288 2.91 24.80 11.57
C SER A 288 1.90 23.73 11.99
N ARG A 289 2.26 22.44 11.95
CA ARG A 289 1.34 21.34 12.28
C ARG A 289 1.92 20.42 13.33
N ILE A 290 1.06 19.98 14.25
CA ILE A 290 1.39 19.04 15.32
C ILE A 290 0.45 17.84 15.23
N ALA A 291 1.01 16.65 14.99
CA ALA A 291 0.27 15.41 15.13
C ALA A 291 0.44 14.84 16.54
N PHE A 292 -0.60 14.21 17.07
CA PHE A 292 -0.57 13.53 18.36
C PHE A 292 -1.68 12.48 18.48
N LEU A 293 -1.52 11.55 19.42
CA LEU A 293 -2.55 10.59 19.80
C LEU A 293 -3.31 11.11 21.01
N SER A 294 -4.63 10.89 21.06
CA SER A 294 -5.42 11.22 22.25
C SER A 294 -6.63 10.32 22.43
N THR A 295 -6.99 10.06 23.69
CA THR A 295 -8.25 9.39 24.09
C THR A 295 -9.36 10.39 24.40
N ALA A 296 -9.14 11.68 24.15
CA ALA A 296 -10.08 12.73 24.44
C ALA A 296 -11.32 12.63 23.55
N SER A 297 -12.48 12.90 24.14
CA SER A 297 -13.78 12.81 23.45
C SER A 297 -14.20 14.11 22.78
N ASN A 298 -13.48 15.20 23.04
CA ASN A 298 -13.85 16.57 22.71
C ASN A 298 -12.94 17.27 21.68
N LEU A 299 -12.01 16.55 21.04
CA LEU A 299 -11.02 17.12 20.10
C LEU A 299 -11.56 17.29 18.67
N ALA A 300 -12.20 16.26 18.13
CA ALA A 300 -12.93 16.26 16.85
C ALA A 300 -13.95 15.10 16.88
N ASN A 301 -14.85 15.02 15.88
CA ASN A 301 -15.92 14.00 15.67
C ASN A 301 -16.04 12.90 16.76
N THR A 302 -17.18 12.85 17.45
CA THR A 302 -17.40 12.07 18.68
C THR A 302 -17.14 10.56 18.55
N SER A 303 -16.11 10.06 19.23
CA SER A 303 -15.95 8.64 19.61
C SER A 303 -15.38 8.54 21.03
N PRO A 304 -16.21 8.58 22.08
CA PRO A 304 -15.74 8.62 23.46
C PRO A 304 -14.93 7.36 23.84
N GLY A 305 -13.75 7.55 24.42
CA GLY A 305 -12.95 6.50 25.07
C GLY A 305 -12.01 5.69 24.18
N LEU A 306 -11.98 5.95 22.87
CA LEU A 306 -11.02 5.35 21.93
C LEU A 306 -9.83 6.30 21.67
N GLN A 307 -8.63 5.73 21.48
CA GLN A 307 -7.46 6.50 21.08
C GLN A 307 -7.50 6.78 19.58
N HIS A 308 -7.35 8.05 19.20
CA HIS A 308 -7.39 8.53 17.82
C HIS A 308 -6.20 9.41 17.50
N ALA A 309 -5.90 9.56 16.21
CA ALA A 309 -4.82 10.40 15.72
C ALA A 309 -5.37 11.74 15.26
N TYR A 310 -4.74 12.82 15.73
CA TYR A 310 -5.14 14.18 15.45
C TYR A 310 -3.98 14.98 14.87
N VAL A 311 -4.30 15.95 14.03
CA VAL A 311 -3.39 17.00 13.56
C VAL A 311 -3.98 18.35 13.95
N HIS A 312 -3.24 19.13 14.72
CA HIS A 312 -3.54 20.53 15.01
C HIS A 312 -2.71 21.43 14.11
N ASP A 313 -3.38 22.20 13.27
CA ASP A 313 -2.76 23.23 12.42
C ASP A 313 -2.74 24.54 13.21
N ARG A 314 -1.54 24.96 13.63
CA ARG A 314 -1.31 26.15 14.45
C ARG A 314 -1.52 27.46 13.70
N THR A 315 -1.53 27.43 12.37
CA THR A 315 -1.76 28.62 11.55
C THR A 315 -3.25 28.95 11.44
N THR A 316 -4.09 27.92 11.37
CA THR A 316 -5.55 28.04 11.24
C THR A 316 -6.30 27.84 12.56
N GLY A 317 -5.66 27.20 13.54
CA GLY A 317 -6.28 26.75 14.79
C GLY A 317 -7.18 25.52 14.65
N ILE A 318 -7.17 24.85 13.48
CA ILE A 318 -8.04 23.71 13.20
C ILE A 318 -7.40 22.41 13.71
N THR A 319 -8.18 21.61 14.43
CA THR A 319 -7.83 20.25 14.82
C THR A 319 -8.65 19.24 14.03
N THR A 320 -7.96 18.37 13.29
CA THR A 320 -8.57 17.34 12.44
C THR A 320 -8.20 15.95 12.96
N ARG A 321 -9.18 15.05 13.05
CA ARG A 321 -8.93 13.62 13.25
C ARG A 321 -8.57 12.99 11.90
N ILE A 322 -7.47 12.24 11.83
CA ILE A 322 -6.92 11.74 10.55
C ILE A 322 -7.05 10.22 10.35
N ASP A 323 -7.51 9.48 11.37
CA ASP A 323 -7.84 8.06 11.28
C ASP A 323 -9.33 7.86 10.90
N VAL A 324 -9.80 8.62 9.91
CA VAL A 324 -11.18 8.61 9.39
C VAL A 324 -11.21 8.33 7.89
N LEU A 325 -12.39 8.00 7.36
CA LEU A 325 -12.58 7.90 5.91
C LEU A 325 -12.53 9.30 5.25
N PRO A 326 -12.29 9.41 3.92
CA PRO A 326 -12.24 10.70 3.23
C PRO A 326 -13.48 11.59 3.38
N ASN A 327 -14.65 10.98 3.62
CA ASN A 327 -15.91 11.68 3.90
C ASN A 327 -16.07 12.12 5.38
N GLY A 328 -15.05 11.92 6.21
CA GLY A 328 -15.03 12.21 7.65
C GLY A 328 -15.72 11.18 8.54
N ALA A 329 -16.21 10.06 7.97
CA ALA A 329 -16.87 9.02 8.75
C ALA A 329 -15.87 8.29 9.67
N SER A 330 -16.30 8.03 10.90
CA SER A 330 -15.51 7.29 11.89
C SER A 330 -15.21 5.87 11.43
N THR A 331 -14.00 5.43 11.74
CA THR A 331 -13.53 4.07 11.53
C THR A 331 -13.70 3.21 12.79
N ASN A 332 -13.60 1.88 12.65
CA ASN A 332 -13.92 0.93 13.72
C ASN A 332 -12.72 0.47 14.59
N GLY A 333 -11.63 1.23 14.62
CA GLY A 333 -10.42 0.90 15.38
C GLY A 333 -9.86 2.07 16.16
N VAL A 334 -8.68 1.85 16.77
CA VAL A 334 -7.89 2.88 17.45
C VAL A 334 -6.63 3.20 16.65
N ALA A 335 -6.10 4.39 16.84
CA ALA A 335 -4.76 4.75 16.42
C ALA A 335 -3.76 4.41 17.54
N LEU A 336 -2.61 3.83 17.19
CA LEU A 336 -1.55 3.41 18.11
C LEU A 336 -0.22 4.14 17.86
N GLY A 337 -0.11 4.86 16.74
CA GLY A 337 1.08 5.62 16.37
C GLY A 337 0.75 6.64 15.28
N VAL A 338 1.38 7.82 15.34
CA VAL A 338 1.26 8.86 14.31
C VAL A 338 2.57 9.62 14.14
N ARG A 339 2.98 9.89 12.89
CA ARG A 339 4.13 10.74 12.54
C ARG A 339 3.81 11.57 11.31
N LEU A 340 4.32 12.79 11.24
CA LEU A 340 4.16 13.68 10.08
C LEU A 340 5.35 13.57 9.13
N SER A 341 5.09 13.92 7.87
CA SER A 341 6.10 14.41 6.92
C SER A 341 6.52 15.83 7.27
N ASP A 342 7.70 16.23 6.82
CA ASP A 342 8.29 17.53 7.09
C ASP A 342 7.47 18.66 6.48
N ASN A 343 6.93 18.45 5.27
CA ASN A 343 6.04 19.41 4.61
C ASN A 343 4.60 19.41 5.15
N GLY A 344 4.24 18.48 6.04
CA GLY A 344 2.91 18.41 6.65
C GLY A 344 1.77 18.02 5.71
N LEU A 345 2.06 17.43 4.55
CA LEU A 345 1.09 16.93 3.58
C LEU A 345 0.71 15.47 3.83
N PHE A 346 1.60 14.69 4.43
CA PHE A 346 1.41 13.27 4.71
C PHE A 346 1.60 12.93 6.19
N ALA A 347 0.93 11.88 6.65
CA ALA A 347 1.15 11.28 7.95
C ALA A 347 1.27 9.76 7.84
N SER A 348 2.16 9.15 8.62
CA SER A 348 2.14 7.70 8.83
C SER A 348 1.34 7.38 10.10
N LEU A 349 0.63 6.26 10.10
CA LEU A 349 -0.28 5.84 11.16
C LEU A 349 -0.14 4.36 11.44
N ILE A 350 -0.24 3.96 12.71
CA ILE A 350 -0.61 2.59 13.08
C ILE A 350 -2.07 2.59 13.54
N SER A 351 -2.90 1.73 12.97
CA SER A 351 -4.29 1.58 13.40
C SER A 351 -4.77 0.13 13.40
N THR A 352 -5.66 -0.21 14.33
CA THR A 352 -6.36 -1.50 14.36
C THR A 352 -7.64 -1.50 13.52
N SER A 353 -7.90 -0.45 12.74
CA SER A 353 -9.15 -0.32 12.02
C SER A 353 -9.17 -1.13 10.72
N SER A 354 -10.11 -2.07 10.63
CA SER A 354 -10.48 -2.75 9.38
C SER A 354 -11.11 -1.87 8.31
N SER A 355 -11.52 -0.64 8.64
CA SER A 355 -12.36 0.20 7.79
C SER A 355 -11.70 1.50 7.34
N LEU A 356 -10.39 1.67 7.59
CA LEU A 356 -9.65 2.85 7.16
C LEU A 356 -9.35 2.82 5.65
N THR A 357 -9.26 1.63 5.06
CA THR A 357 -9.10 1.41 3.62
C THR A 357 -10.06 0.31 3.14
N THR A 358 -10.48 0.35 1.88
CA THR A 358 -11.28 -0.71 1.27
C THR A 358 -10.51 -2.03 1.19
N GLY A 359 -11.20 -3.16 1.35
CA GLY A 359 -10.60 -4.51 1.20
C GLY A 359 -9.74 -4.99 2.38
N HIS A 360 -9.57 -4.18 3.43
CA HIS A 360 -8.88 -4.60 4.64
C HIS A 360 -9.83 -5.43 5.54
N VAL A 361 -9.43 -6.66 5.85
CA VAL A 361 -10.14 -7.55 6.76
C VAL A 361 -9.29 -7.77 8.02
N GLY A 362 -9.88 -7.62 9.21
CA GLY A 362 -9.23 -7.90 10.50
C GLY A 362 -9.04 -6.72 11.46
N LEU A 363 -8.84 -7.01 12.75
CA LEU A 363 -8.65 -6.01 13.82
C LEU A 363 -7.21 -5.95 14.35
N THR A 364 -6.25 -6.51 13.62
CA THR A 364 -4.83 -6.39 13.97
C THR A 364 -4.32 -5.00 13.61
N ALA A 365 -3.29 -4.54 14.31
CA ALA A 365 -2.66 -3.26 14.00
C ALA A 365 -1.96 -3.33 12.63
N ASP A 366 -2.24 -2.34 11.79
CA ASP A 366 -1.67 -2.16 10.46
C ASP A 366 -1.04 -0.78 10.31
N ALA A 367 -0.06 -0.67 9.41
CA ALA A 367 0.59 0.58 9.07
C ALA A 367 -0.12 1.24 7.88
N PHE A 368 -0.28 2.56 7.92
CA PHE A 368 -0.92 3.36 6.88
C PHE A 368 -0.11 4.62 6.60
N VAL A 369 -0.21 5.12 5.37
CA VAL A 369 0.17 6.50 5.00
C VAL A 369 -1.11 7.24 4.62
N VAL A 370 -1.31 8.43 5.17
CA VAL A 370 -2.49 9.27 4.96
C VAL A 370 -2.06 10.55 4.25
N ASP A 371 -2.70 10.85 3.12
CA ASP A 371 -2.66 12.18 2.52
C ASP A 371 -3.58 13.12 3.31
N LEU A 372 -2.99 14.12 3.96
CA LEU A 372 -3.71 15.05 4.84
C LEU A 372 -4.56 16.05 4.05
N THR A 373 -4.33 16.20 2.75
CA THR A 373 -5.11 17.06 1.85
C THR A 373 -6.41 16.38 1.43
N THR A 374 -6.33 15.11 1.03
CA THR A 374 -7.48 14.33 0.54
C THR A 374 -8.13 13.46 1.60
N GLN A 375 -7.47 13.26 2.75
CA GLN A 375 -7.84 12.31 3.82
C GLN A 375 -7.92 10.86 3.32
N VAL A 376 -7.24 10.54 2.22
CA VAL A 376 -7.12 9.17 1.71
C VAL A 376 -6.00 8.46 2.46
N ALA A 377 -6.32 7.28 3.00
CA ALA A 377 -5.34 6.39 3.61
C ALA A 377 -4.94 5.28 2.62
N LEU A 378 -3.64 5.01 2.56
CA LEU A 378 -3.03 3.88 1.88
C LEU A 378 -2.52 2.90 2.94
N ARG A 379 -2.85 1.62 2.83
CA ARG A 379 -2.27 0.59 3.72
C ARG A 379 -0.82 0.33 3.33
N ALA A 380 0.10 0.65 4.24
CA ALA A 380 1.55 0.57 4.05
C ALA A 380 2.13 -0.81 4.42
N SER A 381 1.41 -1.63 5.18
CA SER A 381 1.89 -2.96 5.60
C SER A 381 1.89 -4.03 4.50
N VAL A 382 1.14 -3.81 3.41
CA VAL A 382 0.99 -4.80 2.33
C VAL A 382 1.31 -4.15 0.98
N PRO A 383 1.99 -4.85 0.06
CA PRO A 383 1.89 -4.54 -1.36
C PRO A 383 0.42 -4.68 -1.79
N LEU A 384 -0.18 -3.66 -2.39
CA LEU A 384 -1.50 -3.81 -3.02
C LEU A 384 -1.49 -4.98 -4.04
N ASN A 385 -2.61 -5.72 -4.10
CA ASN A 385 -3.03 -6.65 -5.19
C ASN A 385 -3.05 -8.16 -4.92
N LEU A 386 -3.45 -8.64 -3.75
CA LEU A 386 -3.93 -10.03 -3.62
C LEU A 386 -5.28 -10.10 -2.87
N PRO A 387 -6.35 -10.62 -3.50
CA PRO A 387 -7.59 -10.94 -2.80
C PRO A 387 -7.37 -12.07 -1.79
N GLY A 388 -7.72 -11.84 -0.51
CA GLY A 388 -7.68 -12.87 0.53
C GLY A 388 -6.44 -12.87 1.45
N GLU A 389 -5.68 -11.78 1.49
CA GLU A 389 -4.47 -11.72 2.32
C GLU A 389 -4.75 -11.88 3.82
N PRO A 390 -3.99 -12.75 4.52
CA PRO A 390 -4.18 -13.01 5.94
C PRO A 390 -3.83 -11.80 6.81
N ASN A 391 -4.47 -11.72 7.99
CA ASN A 391 -4.14 -10.76 9.05
C ASN A 391 -2.63 -10.70 9.29
N GLN A 392 -2.03 -9.53 9.07
CA GLN A 392 -0.63 -9.28 9.44
C GLN A 392 -0.59 -8.76 10.87
N GLY A 393 -0.63 -9.69 11.83
CA GLY A 393 -0.39 -9.36 13.23
C GLY A 393 1.10 -9.11 13.46
N GLY A 394 1.46 -8.09 14.25
CA GLY A 394 2.83 -7.88 14.73
C GLY A 394 3.42 -6.49 14.51
N ILE A 395 2.73 -5.60 13.79
CA ILE A 395 3.15 -4.22 13.61
C ILE A 395 3.05 -3.48 14.94
N SER A 396 4.15 -2.85 15.36
CA SER A 396 4.31 -2.31 16.71
C SER A 396 4.86 -0.88 16.77
N ALA A 397 5.55 -0.41 15.73
CA ALA A 397 5.98 0.98 15.61
C ALA A 397 6.12 1.40 14.14
N ILE A 398 6.05 2.71 13.90
CA ILE A 398 6.14 3.32 12.57
C ILE A 398 7.02 4.55 12.65
N GLY A 399 7.87 4.72 11.64
CA GLY A 399 8.65 5.93 11.42
C GLY A 399 7.81 7.04 10.79
N ASN A 400 8.38 8.22 10.59
CA ASN A 400 7.80 9.24 9.72
C ASN A 400 7.69 8.78 8.26
N VAL A 401 7.14 9.67 7.43
CA VAL A 401 6.93 9.48 6.01
C VAL A 401 7.65 10.57 5.23
N SER A 402 8.23 10.23 4.08
CA SER A 402 8.85 11.19 3.17
C SER A 402 7.86 12.24 2.66
N ASP A 403 8.37 13.36 2.16
CA ASP A 403 7.58 14.52 1.74
C ASP A 403 6.71 14.26 0.50
N ASP A 404 6.96 13.18 -0.23
CA ASP A 404 6.14 12.68 -1.35
C ASP A 404 5.17 11.54 -0.94
N GLY A 405 5.09 11.23 0.36
CA GLY A 405 4.26 10.16 0.89
C GLY A 405 4.77 8.74 0.60
N ARG A 406 5.90 8.60 -0.10
CA ARG A 406 6.34 7.34 -0.69
C ARG A 406 6.96 6.39 0.32
N PHE A 407 7.87 6.89 1.15
CA PHE A 407 8.72 6.07 2.02
C PHE A 407 8.31 6.17 3.47
N THR A 408 8.09 5.04 4.13
CA THR A 408 7.91 4.99 5.60
C THR A 408 8.52 3.73 6.18
N ALA A 409 9.09 3.83 7.38
CA ALA A 409 9.68 2.70 8.07
C ALA A 409 8.66 2.01 9.00
N ILE A 410 8.61 0.69 8.99
CA ILE A 410 7.66 -0.12 9.76
C ILE A 410 8.46 -1.09 10.65
N GLN A 411 8.10 -1.15 11.92
CA GLN A 411 8.61 -2.13 12.87
C GLN A 411 7.58 -3.23 13.09
N SER A 412 7.98 -4.49 12.92
CA SER A 412 7.06 -5.62 13.04
C SER A 412 7.76 -6.94 13.37
N ASN A 413 7.10 -7.77 14.18
CA ASN A 413 7.45 -9.20 14.35
C ASN A 413 6.51 -10.13 13.56
N SER A 414 5.77 -9.58 12.61
CA SER A 414 4.91 -10.34 11.70
C SER A 414 5.76 -11.29 10.85
N THR A 415 5.25 -12.51 10.68
CA THR A 415 5.92 -13.57 9.94
C THR A 415 5.47 -13.65 8.48
N ASN A 416 4.67 -12.69 8.01
CA ASN A 416 4.06 -12.70 6.69
C ASN A 416 4.05 -11.31 6.01
N LEU A 417 4.96 -10.42 6.39
CA LEU A 417 5.19 -9.15 5.68
C LEU A 417 5.94 -9.34 4.37
N LEU A 418 6.87 -10.31 4.31
CA LEU A 418 7.61 -10.69 3.11
C LEU A 418 7.57 -12.21 2.92
N ALA A 419 7.53 -12.64 1.67
CA ALA A 419 7.58 -14.06 1.33
C ALA A 419 8.93 -14.65 1.74
N GLY A 420 8.90 -15.72 2.54
CA GLY A 420 10.12 -16.41 3.00
C GLY A 420 10.72 -15.89 4.31
N GLU A 421 10.04 -14.98 5.01
CA GLU A 421 10.49 -14.55 6.34
C GLU A 421 10.49 -15.72 7.34
N PRO A 422 11.57 -15.89 8.14
CA PRO A 422 11.61 -16.88 9.20
C PRO A 422 10.53 -16.63 10.25
N VAL A 423 9.93 -17.72 10.74
CA VAL A 423 9.03 -17.69 11.90
C VAL A 423 9.89 -17.76 13.16
N ASP A 424 10.52 -16.64 13.53
CA ASP A 424 11.39 -16.54 14.71
C ASP A 424 10.84 -15.64 15.83
N GLY A 425 9.82 -14.82 15.52
CA GLY A 425 9.18 -13.90 16.46
C GLY A 425 10.03 -12.67 16.80
N VAL A 426 11.13 -12.45 16.07
CA VAL A 426 12.03 -11.31 16.22
C VAL A 426 11.38 -10.06 15.63
N VAL A 427 11.56 -8.92 16.29
CA VAL A 427 11.11 -7.64 15.75
C VAL A 427 12.11 -7.13 14.70
N ASP A 428 11.61 -6.87 13.50
CA ASP A 428 12.37 -6.37 12.36
C ASP A 428 11.92 -4.98 11.93
N VAL A 429 12.78 -4.33 11.15
CA VAL A 429 12.50 -3.03 10.53
C VAL A 429 12.42 -3.19 9.02
N TYR A 430 11.37 -2.64 8.43
CA TYR A 430 11.10 -2.67 7.01
C TYR A 430 10.98 -1.24 6.49
N LEU A 431 11.51 -0.97 5.31
CA LEU A 431 11.24 0.26 4.57
C LEU A 431 10.17 -0.03 3.53
N ARG A 432 9.08 0.72 3.58
CA ARG A 432 8.01 0.67 2.60
C ARG A 432 8.28 1.66 1.48
N ASP A 433 8.18 1.20 0.23
CA ASP A 433 8.09 2.06 -0.96
C ASP A 433 6.67 1.97 -1.53
N SER A 434 5.86 2.99 -1.24
CA SER A 434 4.44 3.06 -1.62
C SER A 434 4.20 3.54 -3.05
N LEU A 435 5.24 3.68 -3.87
CA LEU A 435 5.09 4.13 -5.25
C LEU A 435 4.22 3.15 -6.04
N SER A 436 3.20 3.69 -6.70
CA SER A 436 2.28 2.94 -7.54
C SER A 436 2.28 3.54 -8.94
N MET A 437 1.93 2.73 -9.92
CA MET A 437 1.74 3.17 -11.30
C MET A 437 0.25 3.46 -11.53
N TRP A 438 -0.01 4.57 -12.19
CA TRP A 438 -1.36 5.05 -12.49
C TRP A 438 -1.45 5.33 -13.99
N TYR A 439 -2.48 4.77 -14.62
CA TYR A 439 -2.75 4.87 -16.05
C TYR A 439 -3.79 5.95 -16.27
N ARG A 440 -3.59 6.80 -17.27
CA ARG A 440 -4.59 7.81 -17.62
C ARG A 440 -5.85 7.10 -18.11
N ASP A 441 -6.99 7.55 -17.59
CA ASP A 441 -8.34 7.11 -17.96
C ASP A 441 -9.07 8.37 -18.47
N LEU A 442 -9.24 8.46 -19.79
CA LEU A 442 -9.77 9.66 -20.44
C LEU A 442 -11.30 9.60 -20.64
N ASP A 443 -11.91 8.42 -20.65
CA ASP A 443 -13.35 8.24 -20.88
C ASP A 443 -14.16 7.83 -19.63
N GLY A 444 -13.50 7.43 -18.56
CA GLY A 444 -14.04 7.21 -17.22
C GLY A 444 -14.60 5.82 -16.97
N ASP A 445 -14.15 4.79 -17.68
CA ASP A 445 -14.63 3.40 -17.52
C ASP A 445 -13.86 2.55 -16.49
N LEU A 446 -12.83 3.13 -15.87
CA LEU A 446 -11.94 2.53 -14.87
C LEU A 446 -10.78 1.69 -15.41
N TYR A 447 -10.61 1.62 -16.73
CA TYR A 447 -9.40 1.16 -17.40
C TYR A 447 -8.63 2.35 -17.94
N GLY A 448 -7.32 2.19 -18.16
CA GLY A 448 -6.49 3.27 -18.65
C GLY A 448 -5.48 2.83 -19.69
N ASP A 449 -5.04 3.81 -20.48
CA ASP A 449 -4.04 3.64 -21.53
C ASP A 449 -2.70 3.16 -20.93
N ALA A 450 -2.32 1.92 -21.26
CA ALA A 450 -1.09 1.29 -20.78
C ALA A 450 0.20 2.03 -21.22
N ALA A 451 0.12 2.87 -22.26
CA ALA A 451 1.23 3.71 -22.73
C ALA A 451 1.28 5.09 -22.07
N ASN A 452 0.16 5.59 -21.50
CA ASN A 452 0.09 6.83 -20.75
C ASN A 452 -0.02 6.56 -19.25
N PHE A 453 1.12 6.36 -18.60
CA PHE A 453 1.19 6.16 -17.16
C PHE A 453 2.11 7.17 -16.47
N LEU A 454 1.92 7.30 -15.16
CA LEU A 454 2.83 8.02 -14.27
C LEU A 454 2.96 7.28 -12.94
N PHE A 455 3.95 7.67 -12.15
CA PHE A 455 4.18 7.12 -10.82
C PHE A 455 3.75 8.09 -9.72
N ALA A 456 2.94 7.59 -8.78
CA ALA A 456 2.51 8.35 -7.61
C ALA A 456 2.12 7.42 -6.45
N THR A 457 2.28 7.91 -5.23
CA THR A 457 1.86 7.21 -4.00
C THR A 457 0.34 7.07 -3.93
N PHE A 458 -0.36 8.16 -4.22
CA PHE A 458 -1.81 8.25 -4.24
C PHE A 458 -2.30 8.50 -5.67
N GLN A 459 -3.58 8.24 -5.93
CA GLN A 459 -4.21 8.52 -7.21
C GLN A 459 -4.01 10.02 -7.57
N PRO A 460 -3.32 10.35 -8.67
CA PRO A 460 -2.99 11.74 -9.02
C PRO A 460 -4.22 12.62 -9.27
N GLY A 461 -5.35 12.01 -9.60
CA GLY A 461 -6.63 12.66 -9.86
C GLY A 461 -7.64 11.67 -10.45
N ALA A 462 -8.88 12.13 -10.64
CA ALA A 462 -9.98 11.27 -11.11
C ALA A 462 -9.79 10.69 -12.52
N GLY A 463 -8.94 11.29 -13.37
CA GLY A 463 -8.63 10.78 -14.72
C GLY A 463 -7.42 9.82 -14.76
N TYR A 464 -7.14 9.14 -13.65
CA TYR A 464 -6.08 8.15 -13.55
C TYR A 464 -6.56 6.94 -12.75
N VAL A 465 -6.29 5.73 -13.20
CA VAL A 465 -6.74 4.48 -12.59
C VAL A 465 -5.59 3.51 -12.41
N SER A 466 -5.76 2.49 -11.58
CA SER A 466 -4.74 1.48 -11.31
C SER A 466 -4.76 0.31 -12.30
N ILE A 467 -5.81 0.22 -13.12
CA ILE A 467 -6.04 -0.92 -14.02
C ILE A 467 -5.65 -0.49 -15.45
N PRO A 468 -4.61 -1.09 -16.05
CA PRO A 468 -4.26 -0.82 -17.45
C PRO A 468 -5.10 -1.68 -18.40
N GLY A 469 -4.89 -1.43 -19.69
CA GLY A 469 -5.26 -2.36 -20.75
C GLY A 469 -6.40 -1.87 -21.63
N ASP A 470 -6.80 -0.61 -21.45
CA ASP A 470 -7.74 0.04 -22.33
C ASP A 470 -7.16 0.14 -23.75
N CYS A 471 -7.87 -0.44 -24.71
CA CYS A 471 -7.48 -0.44 -26.13
C CYS A 471 -8.06 0.75 -26.91
N ASP A 472 -9.05 1.48 -26.37
CA ASP A 472 -9.56 2.75 -26.88
C ASP A 472 -10.01 3.68 -25.73
N ASP A 473 -9.03 4.36 -25.12
CA ASP A 473 -9.16 5.35 -24.02
C ASP A 473 -10.00 6.60 -24.41
N THR A 474 -10.74 6.56 -25.50
CA THR A 474 -11.71 7.60 -25.89
C THR A 474 -13.15 7.10 -25.90
N ASN A 475 -13.39 5.82 -25.65
CA ASN A 475 -14.67 5.16 -25.75
C ASN A 475 -14.92 4.21 -24.56
N PRO A 476 -15.79 4.59 -23.60
CA PRO A 476 -15.99 3.85 -22.34
C PRO A 476 -16.77 2.53 -22.51
N ALA A 477 -16.99 2.11 -23.75
CA ALA A 477 -17.57 0.81 -24.11
C ALA A 477 -16.52 -0.19 -24.60
N VAL A 478 -15.26 0.25 -24.78
CA VAL A 478 -14.16 -0.53 -25.34
C VAL A 478 -13.07 -0.65 -24.28
N HIS A 479 -13.12 -1.73 -23.50
CA HIS A 479 -12.21 -1.95 -22.39
C HIS A 479 -12.16 -3.43 -21.99
N PRO A 480 -11.12 -3.88 -21.26
CA PRO A 480 -11.04 -5.26 -20.81
C PRO A 480 -12.32 -5.77 -20.13
N GLY A 481 -12.89 -6.84 -20.72
CA GLY A 481 -14.11 -7.48 -20.22
C GLY A 481 -15.41 -6.72 -20.50
N ALA A 482 -15.43 -5.78 -21.44
CA ALA A 482 -16.66 -5.24 -22.00
C ALA A 482 -17.49 -6.34 -22.69
N ILE A 483 -18.72 -6.01 -23.08
CA ILE A 483 -19.58 -6.95 -23.83
C ILE A 483 -19.42 -6.66 -25.32
N GLU A 484 -19.00 -7.67 -26.07
CA GLU A 484 -18.92 -7.62 -27.53
C GLU A 484 -20.26 -7.27 -28.21
N ILE A 485 -20.20 -6.31 -29.12
CA ILE A 485 -21.31 -5.89 -29.97
C ILE A 485 -20.82 -5.87 -31.42
N CYS A 486 -21.52 -6.55 -32.33
CA CYS A 486 -21.22 -6.56 -33.78
C CYS A 486 -21.00 -5.15 -34.40
N ASN A 487 -19.80 -4.59 -34.28
CA ASN A 487 -19.46 -3.22 -34.62
C ASN A 487 -18.06 -3.11 -35.27
N VAL A 488 -17.39 -4.26 -35.50
CA VAL A 488 -16.01 -4.41 -36.01
C VAL A 488 -14.91 -3.82 -35.13
N VAL A 489 -15.23 -3.60 -33.86
CA VAL A 489 -14.32 -3.21 -32.78
C VAL A 489 -14.15 -4.42 -31.87
N ASP A 490 -12.94 -4.59 -31.34
CA ASP A 490 -12.65 -5.48 -30.22
C ASP A 490 -13.08 -4.71 -28.96
N ASP A 491 -14.32 -4.92 -28.51
CA ASP A 491 -14.89 -4.15 -27.41
C ASP A 491 -14.27 -4.59 -26.07
N ASP A 492 -13.91 -5.88 -25.93
CA ASP A 492 -13.39 -6.44 -24.68
C ASP A 492 -11.85 -6.51 -24.58
N CYS A 493 -11.15 -6.00 -25.60
CA CYS A 493 -9.71 -5.89 -25.72
C CYS A 493 -8.95 -7.24 -25.61
N ASP A 494 -9.55 -8.36 -25.98
CA ASP A 494 -8.92 -9.69 -25.92
C ASP A 494 -8.11 -10.05 -27.19
N GLY A 495 -8.27 -9.26 -28.26
CA GLY A 495 -7.59 -9.36 -29.54
C GLY A 495 -8.36 -10.13 -30.62
N ASP A 496 -9.49 -10.73 -30.29
CA ASP A 496 -10.50 -11.14 -31.26
C ASP A 496 -11.47 -9.94 -31.52
N ILE A 497 -12.27 -10.00 -32.59
CA ILE A 497 -13.22 -8.92 -32.93
C ILE A 497 -14.59 -9.56 -33.10
N ASP A 498 -15.59 -9.03 -32.40
CA ASP A 498 -16.97 -9.49 -32.44
C ASP A 498 -17.12 -11.00 -32.16
N GLU A 499 -16.32 -11.56 -31.25
CA GLU A 499 -16.49 -12.91 -30.72
C GLU A 499 -17.61 -12.92 -29.66
N LEU A 500 -18.06 -14.11 -29.25
CA LEU A 500 -19.07 -14.26 -28.18
C LEU A 500 -20.45 -13.57 -28.37
N VAL A 501 -20.78 -13.06 -29.56
CA VAL A 501 -22.14 -12.61 -29.97
C VAL A 501 -23.13 -13.76 -30.20
N TRP A 502 -23.04 -14.80 -29.37
CA TRP A 502 -23.95 -15.93 -29.35
C TRP A 502 -24.31 -16.34 -27.92
N SER A 503 -25.47 -16.95 -27.75
CA SER A 503 -25.88 -17.51 -26.46
C SER A 503 -26.62 -18.83 -26.67
N SER A 504 -26.58 -19.70 -25.66
CA SER A 504 -27.46 -20.86 -25.65
C SER A 504 -28.88 -20.44 -25.29
N TYR A 505 -29.85 -21.02 -26.00
CA TYR A 505 -31.25 -20.84 -25.72
C TYR A 505 -31.93 -22.21 -25.87
N CYS A 506 -32.87 -22.53 -24.98
CA CYS A 506 -33.42 -23.89 -24.82
C CYS A 506 -32.50 -24.85 -24.04
N THR A 507 -33.05 -25.98 -23.62
CA THR A 507 -32.34 -26.98 -22.81
C THR A 507 -32.32 -28.32 -23.53
N ALA A 508 -31.17 -29.00 -23.50
CA ALA A 508 -31.01 -30.32 -24.09
C ALA A 508 -31.85 -31.38 -23.38
N ALA A 509 -32.34 -32.37 -24.12
CA ALA A 509 -32.92 -33.57 -23.53
C ALA A 509 -31.82 -34.61 -23.26
N THR A 510 -31.89 -35.29 -22.12
CA THR A 510 -31.05 -36.47 -21.88
C THR A 510 -31.41 -37.57 -22.88
N SER A 511 -30.41 -38.09 -23.60
CA SER A 511 -30.58 -39.24 -24.49
C SER A 511 -30.93 -40.52 -23.72
N VAL A 512 -31.49 -41.50 -24.42
CA VAL A 512 -31.75 -42.83 -23.84
C VAL A 512 -30.43 -43.55 -23.50
N ALA A 513 -29.33 -43.16 -24.17
CA ALA A 513 -27.97 -43.57 -23.83
C ALA A 513 -27.39 -42.86 -22.58
N GLY A 514 -28.12 -41.95 -21.93
CA GLY A 514 -27.70 -41.23 -20.72
C GLY A 514 -26.87 -39.97 -20.96
N CYS A 515 -26.57 -39.62 -22.22
CA CYS A 515 -25.83 -38.41 -22.56
C CYS A 515 -26.69 -37.15 -22.42
N VAL A 516 -26.11 -36.06 -21.90
CA VAL A 516 -26.69 -34.71 -21.90
C VAL A 516 -25.84 -33.85 -22.84
N PRO A 517 -26.20 -33.78 -24.13
CA PRO A 517 -25.39 -33.10 -25.11
C PRO A 517 -25.53 -31.58 -25.00
N THR A 518 -24.48 -30.85 -25.35
CA THR A 518 -24.45 -29.38 -25.32
C THR A 518 -24.07 -28.84 -26.69
N VAL A 519 -24.59 -27.67 -27.05
CA VAL A 519 -24.24 -26.90 -28.24
C VAL A 519 -23.52 -25.60 -27.83
N SER A 520 -22.59 -25.18 -28.66
CA SER A 520 -21.81 -23.95 -28.51
C SER A 520 -21.47 -23.40 -29.89
N ALA A 521 -20.93 -22.19 -29.95
CA ALA A 521 -20.34 -21.66 -31.16
C ALA A 521 -18.94 -21.09 -30.91
N THR A 522 -18.11 -21.03 -31.96
CA THR A 522 -16.77 -20.44 -31.91
C THR A 522 -16.49 -19.66 -33.21
N GLY A 523 -15.72 -18.57 -33.10
CA GLY A 523 -15.45 -17.63 -34.19
C GLY A 523 -16.55 -16.57 -34.37
N VAL A 524 -16.44 -15.79 -35.46
CA VAL A 524 -17.27 -14.60 -35.70
C VAL A 524 -18.41 -14.91 -36.69
N PRO A 525 -19.68 -14.88 -36.26
CA PRO A 525 -20.81 -15.01 -37.17
C PRO A 525 -20.88 -13.77 -38.06
N SER A 526 -20.52 -13.86 -39.35
CA SER A 526 -20.43 -12.68 -40.24
C SER A 526 -21.30 -12.80 -41.48
N ALA A 527 -21.83 -11.68 -41.94
CA ALA A 527 -22.60 -11.58 -43.17
C ALA A 527 -21.71 -11.58 -44.44
N SER A 528 -20.42 -11.27 -44.28
CA SER A 528 -19.47 -11.11 -45.39
C SER A 528 -18.39 -12.20 -45.46
N ASN A 529 -18.02 -12.81 -44.33
CA ASN A 529 -17.01 -13.87 -44.30
C ASN A 529 -17.51 -15.18 -44.92
N ALA A 530 -16.63 -15.85 -45.67
CA ALA A 530 -16.95 -17.09 -46.35
C ALA A 530 -16.80 -18.35 -45.47
N SER A 531 -16.17 -18.25 -44.30
CA SER A 531 -15.83 -19.36 -43.39
C SER A 531 -15.42 -18.81 -42.02
N GLY A 532 -15.26 -19.68 -41.02
CA GLY A 532 -14.63 -19.32 -39.74
C GLY A 532 -15.58 -19.18 -38.55
N PHE A 533 -16.88 -19.45 -38.73
CA PHE A 533 -17.84 -19.53 -37.63
C PHE A 533 -18.36 -20.95 -37.49
N PHE A 534 -18.11 -21.57 -36.35
CA PHE A 534 -18.41 -22.97 -36.10
C PHE A 534 -19.57 -23.14 -35.14
N VAL A 535 -20.59 -23.88 -35.56
CA VAL A 535 -21.62 -24.42 -34.65
C VAL A 535 -21.18 -25.81 -34.22
N GLN A 536 -21.02 -26.00 -32.91
CA GLN A 536 -20.41 -27.19 -32.34
C GLN A 536 -21.31 -27.84 -31.30
N ALA A 537 -21.32 -29.18 -31.26
CA ALA A 537 -21.97 -29.92 -30.18
C ALA A 537 -21.03 -30.96 -29.59
N SER A 538 -21.16 -31.19 -28.28
CA SER A 538 -20.35 -32.14 -27.52
C SER A 538 -21.24 -33.08 -26.69
N LEU A 539 -20.62 -34.11 -26.11
CA LEU A 539 -21.31 -35.15 -25.32
C LEU A 539 -22.41 -35.88 -26.12
N LEU A 540 -22.23 -35.99 -27.44
CA LEU A 540 -23.09 -36.80 -28.29
C LEU A 540 -22.77 -38.30 -28.10
N PRO A 541 -23.72 -39.21 -28.38
CA PRO A 541 -23.40 -40.63 -28.50
C PRO A 541 -22.35 -40.87 -29.60
N GLY A 542 -21.30 -41.62 -29.27
CA GLY A 542 -20.23 -41.95 -30.22
C GLY A 542 -20.66 -42.93 -31.31
N GLY A 543 -19.98 -42.85 -32.46
CA GLY A 543 -20.21 -43.67 -33.66
C GLY A 543 -21.54 -43.40 -34.36
N LYS A 544 -22.11 -42.20 -34.23
CA LYS A 544 -23.41 -41.80 -34.77
C LYS A 544 -23.27 -40.71 -35.84
N GLN A 545 -24.39 -40.06 -36.15
CA GLN A 545 -24.56 -39.06 -37.20
C GLN A 545 -25.33 -37.88 -36.61
N ALA A 546 -24.94 -36.66 -36.97
CA ALA A 546 -25.56 -35.42 -36.52
C ALA A 546 -25.67 -34.40 -37.65
N ILE A 547 -26.66 -33.53 -37.55
CA ILE A 547 -26.91 -32.39 -38.44
C ILE A 547 -27.22 -31.16 -37.59
N ALA A 548 -26.77 -29.98 -38.00
CA ALA A 548 -27.35 -28.73 -37.50
C ALA A 548 -28.64 -28.42 -38.27
N VAL A 549 -29.66 -27.99 -37.54
CA VAL A 549 -30.92 -27.47 -38.07
C VAL A 549 -31.03 -26.02 -37.63
N TYR A 550 -31.24 -25.09 -38.56
CA TYR A 550 -31.32 -23.66 -38.24
C TYR A 550 -32.51 -22.96 -38.91
N GLY A 551 -32.80 -21.75 -38.43
CA GLY A 551 -33.89 -20.89 -38.90
C GLY A 551 -33.74 -19.45 -38.38
N LEU A 552 -34.71 -18.60 -38.71
CA LEU A 552 -34.68 -17.15 -38.44
C LEU A 552 -35.56 -16.72 -37.25
N ALA A 553 -36.17 -17.68 -36.56
CA ALA A 553 -37.02 -17.42 -35.40
C ALA A 553 -36.96 -18.58 -34.40
N PRO A 554 -37.11 -18.32 -33.09
CA PRO A 554 -37.23 -19.37 -32.09
C PRO A 554 -38.68 -19.88 -32.03
N THR A 555 -38.90 -21.06 -31.48
CA THR A 555 -40.25 -21.47 -31.04
C THR A 555 -40.52 -20.98 -29.62
N ALA A 556 -41.74 -20.51 -29.34
CA ALA A 556 -42.15 -20.04 -28.01
C ALA A 556 -42.34 -21.17 -26.97
N ALA A 557 -42.16 -22.44 -27.37
CA ALA A 557 -42.37 -23.59 -26.51
C ALA A 557 -41.06 -23.94 -25.79
N VAL A 558 -40.93 -23.48 -24.54
CA VAL A 558 -39.93 -24.00 -23.59
C VAL A 558 -40.27 -25.46 -23.28
N TYR A 559 -39.28 -26.33 -23.40
CA TYR A 559 -39.42 -27.78 -23.30
C TYR A 559 -39.87 -28.27 -21.92
N ALA A 560 -40.59 -29.40 -21.90
CA ALA A 560 -40.82 -30.26 -20.74
C ALA A 560 -40.47 -31.72 -21.11
N PHE A 561 -39.70 -32.39 -20.24
CA PHE A 561 -39.15 -33.75 -20.38
C PHE A 561 -40.12 -34.82 -20.96
N GLY A 562 -39.67 -35.64 -21.93
CA GLY A 562 -40.36 -36.88 -22.32
C GLY A 562 -40.16 -37.34 -23.78
N ASN A 563 -41.06 -38.22 -24.24
CA ASN A 563 -41.01 -38.95 -25.53
C ASN A 563 -41.19 -38.10 -26.80
N LEU A 564 -41.13 -36.77 -26.72
CA LEU A 564 -41.39 -35.85 -27.83
C LEU A 564 -40.39 -34.67 -27.78
N SER A 565 -39.14 -34.88 -28.21
CA SER A 565 -38.17 -33.78 -28.39
C SER A 565 -38.69 -32.82 -29.47
N PHE A 566 -39.03 -31.59 -29.07
CA PHE A 566 -39.45 -30.54 -30.01
C PHE A 566 -38.26 -29.68 -30.41
N LEU A 567 -38.25 -29.25 -31.67
CA LEU A 567 -37.22 -28.35 -32.17
C LEU A 567 -37.42 -26.94 -31.60
N CYS A 568 -36.36 -26.35 -31.05
CA CYS A 568 -36.40 -24.99 -30.50
C CYS A 568 -36.25 -23.91 -31.61
N VAL A 569 -36.10 -24.34 -32.87
CA VAL A 569 -36.05 -23.49 -34.06
C VAL A 569 -37.42 -23.51 -34.75
N ALA A 570 -38.01 -22.36 -35.06
CA ALA A 570 -39.30 -22.25 -35.73
C ALA A 570 -39.20 -22.43 -37.25
N ALA A 571 -40.32 -22.76 -37.90
CA ALA A 571 -40.41 -22.79 -39.37
C ALA A 571 -40.45 -21.35 -39.94
N PRO A 572 -39.86 -21.09 -41.12
CA PRO A 572 -39.13 -22.01 -42.00
C PRO A 572 -37.77 -22.46 -41.44
N ARG A 573 -37.33 -23.67 -41.80
CA ARG A 573 -36.09 -24.29 -41.29
C ARG A 573 -35.28 -24.91 -42.39
N GLN A 574 -33.97 -24.97 -42.18
CA GLN A 574 -33.05 -25.65 -43.07
C GLN A 574 -32.15 -26.63 -42.32
N ARG A 575 -31.81 -27.73 -42.99
CA ARG A 575 -30.89 -28.75 -42.49
C ARG A 575 -29.55 -28.57 -43.20
N THR A 576 -28.48 -28.72 -42.44
CA THR A 576 -27.10 -28.62 -42.92
C THR A 576 -26.54 -30.00 -43.29
N LEU A 577 -25.21 -30.12 -43.34
CA LEU A 577 -24.51 -31.35 -43.68
C LEU A 577 -24.66 -32.42 -42.58
N ASN A 578 -24.83 -33.67 -43.00
CA ASN A 578 -24.78 -34.82 -42.11
C ASN A 578 -23.33 -35.24 -41.86
N LEU A 579 -22.88 -35.10 -40.61
CA LEU A 579 -21.52 -35.39 -40.19
C LEU A 579 -21.49 -36.53 -39.16
N PRO A 580 -20.46 -37.39 -39.18
CA PRO A 580 -20.29 -38.41 -38.16
C PRO A 580 -19.94 -37.77 -36.82
N THR A 581 -20.46 -38.33 -35.72
CA THR A 581 -20.18 -37.80 -34.36
C THR A 581 -18.80 -38.19 -33.82
N GLY A 582 -18.03 -39.04 -34.52
CA GLY A 582 -16.80 -39.61 -33.96
C GLY A 582 -17.05 -40.37 -32.66
N GLY A 583 -16.04 -40.50 -31.79
CA GLY A 583 -16.19 -41.17 -30.49
C GLY A 583 -16.46 -42.68 -30.56
N ALA A 584 -16.58 -43.33 -29.40
CA ALA A 584 -16.79 -44.77 -29.30
C ALA A 584 -18.29 -45.10 -29.12
N ALA A 585 -18.76 -46.16 -29.80
CA ALA A 585 -20.15 -46.58 -29.72
C ALA A 585 -20.55 -46.91 -28.27
N GLY A 586 -21.65 -46.32 -27.80
CA GLY A 586 -22.17 -46.52 -26.44
C GLY A 586 -21.58 -45.58 -25.38
N LEU A 587 -20.65 -44.69 -25.74
CA LEU A 587 -20.13 -43.63 -24.86
C LEU A 587 -20.62 -42.24 -25.29
N CYS A 588 -20.65 -41.31 -24.34
CA CYS A 588 -21.03 -39.90 -24.54
C CYS A 588 -19.81 -39.02 -24.85
N ASN A 589 -18.95 -39.46 -25.77
CA ASN A 589 -17.73 -38.76 -26.16
C ASN A 589 -17.69 -38.40 -27.66
N GLY A 590 -18.85 -38.42 -28.32
CA GLY A 590 -19.01 -37.91 -29.67
C GLY A 590 -19.12 -36.38 -29.70
N SER A 591 -18.77 -35.79 -30.83
CA SER A 591 -18.84 -34.36 -31.10
C SER A 591 -19.31 -34.09 -32.53
N TYR A 592 -19.79 -32.88 -32.77
CA TYR A 592 -20.17 -32.36 -34.07
C TYR A 592 -19.57 -30.95 -34.21
N SER A 593 -19.04 -30.62 -35.38
CA SER A 593 -18.53 -29.27 -35.66
C SER A 593 -18.81 -28.95 -37.12
N LEU A 594 -19.51 -27.84 -37.37
CA LEU A 594 -19.82 -27.36 -38.70
C LEU A 594 -19.36 -25.91 -38.81
N ASP A 595 -18.47 -25.63 -39.78
CA ASP A 595 -18.27 -24.26 -40.26
C ASP A 595 -19.55 -23.82 -40.99
N TRP A 596 -20.38 -23.05 -40.27
CA TRP A 596 -21.70 -22.66 -40.73
C TRP A 596 -21.59 -21.64 -41.87
N LEU A 597 -20.59 -20.75 -41.83
CA LEU A 597 -20.34 -19.79 -42.91
C LEU A 597 -19.85 -20.47 -44.18
N ALA A 598 -18.92 -21.43 -44.07
CA ALA A 598 -18.50 -22.22 -45.23
C ALA A 598 -19.67 -22.98 -45.85
N TRP A 599 -20.57 -23.50 -45.02
CA TRP A 599 -21.80 -24.13 -45.49
C TRP A 599 -22.73 -23.12 -46.18
N MET A 600 -22.96 -21.93 -45.59
CA MET A 600 -23.80 -20.89 -46.18
C MET A 600 -23.24 -20.38 -47.51
N SER A 601 -21.92 -20.17 -47.60
CA SER A 601 -21.21 -19.72 -48.80
C SER A 601 -21.35 -20.72 -49.96
N ALA A 602 -21.31 -22.02 -49.65
CA ALA A 602 -21.54 -23.07 -50.64
C ALA A 602 -23.02 -23.23 -51.06
N HIS A 603 -23.98 -22.59 -50.36
CA HIS A 603 -25.41 -22.76 -50.59
C HIS A 603 -26.13 -21.39 -50.72
N PRO A 604 -25.98 -20.68 -51.85
CA PRO A 604 -26.50 -19.31 -52.02
C PRO A 604 -28.04 -19.20 -52.05
N THR A 605 -28.75 -20.33 -52.12
CA THR A 605 -30.23 -20.39 -52.05
C THR A 605 -30.74 -20.86 -50.68
N ALA A 606 -29.86 -20.97 -49.68
CA ALA A 606 -30.24 -21.39 -48.35
C ALA A 606 -31.06 -20.31 -47.61
N LEU A 607 -31.86 -20.75 -46.64
CA LEU A 607 -32.68 -19.91 -45.79
C LEU A 607 -31.80 -18.84 -45.12
N GLY A 608 -32.21 -17.59 -45.22
CA GLY A 608 -31.45 -16.46 -44.68
C GLY A 608 -30.46 -15.84 -45.67
N GLN A 609 -30.25 -16.42 -46.86
CA GLN A 609 -29.46 -15.76 -47.92
C GLN A 609 -30.27 -14.65 -48.64
N PRO A 610 -29.62 -13.55 -49.08
CA PRO A 610 -28.24 -13.18 -48.74
C PRO A 610 -28.11 -12.87 -47.25
N LEU A 611 -27.02 -13.31 -46.62
CA LEU A 611 -26.74 -12.99 -45.22
C LEU A 611 -26.74 -11.46 -45.02
N GLN A 612 -27.40 -10.99 -43.97
CA GLN A 612 -27.46 -9.56 -43.63
C GLN A 612 -26.90 -9.32 -42.24
N ALA A 613 -26.10 -8.26 -42.10
CA ALA A 613 -25.65 -7.80 -40.79
C ALA A 613 -26.86 -7.47 -39.89
N GLY A 614 -26.81 -7.86 -38.62
CA GLY A 614 -27.91 -7.77 -37.66
C GLY A 614 -28.96 -8.87 -37.77
N GLN A 615 -28.85 -9.80 -38.73
CA GLN A 615 -29.77 -10.93 -38.84
C GLN A 615 -29.48 -11.97 -37.75
N THR A 616 -30.48 -12.30 -36.95
CA THR A 616 -30.36 -13.35 -35.92
C THR A 616 -30.69 -14.73 -36.48
N ILE A 617 -29.82 -15.70 -36.21
CA ILE A 617 -29.96 -17.10 -36.58
C ILE A 617 -30.11 -17.96 -35.34
N TYR A 618 -31.03 -18.91 -35.42
CA TYR A 618 -31.36 -19.86 -34.37
C TYR A 618 -31.01 -21.25 -34.86
N SER A 619 -30.12 -21.96 -34.16
CA SER A 619 -29.62 -23.27 -34.56
C SER A 619 -29.72 -24.29 -33.43
N GLN A 620 -29.91 -25.57 -33.78
CA GLN A 620 -29.94 -26.70 -32.86
C GLN A 620 -29.35 -27.93 -33.55
N VAL A 621 -28.61 -28.76 -32.82
CA VAL A 621 -28.04 -29.99 -33.39
C VAL A 621 -28.97 -31.16 -33.13
N TRP A 622 -29.34 -31.83 -34.21
CA TRP A 622 -30.02 -33.11 -34.20
C TRP A 622 -29.00 -34.23 -34.33
N TYR A 623 -29.21 -35.34 -33.62
CA TYR A 623 -28.34 -36.51 -33.72
C TYR A 623 -29.12 -37.81 -33.62
N ARG A 624 -28.54 -38.89 -34.15
CA ARG A 624 -29.08 -40.24 -34.01
C ARG A 624 -28.87 -40.78 -32.60
N ASP A 625 -29.96 -41.11 -31.93
CA ASP A 625 -29.99 -41.83 -30.65
C ASP A 625 -30.67 -43.20 -30.84
N PRO A 626 -29.91 -44.31 -30.92
CA PRO A 626 -30.45 -45.65 -31.15
C PRO A 626 -31.46 -46.11 -30.10
N GLY A 627 -31.44 -45.51 -28.90
CA GLY A 627 -32.38 -45.83 -27.84
C GLY A 627 -33.71 -45.06 -27.94
N ALA A 628 -33.77 -44.00 -28.74
CA ALA A 628 -34.98 -43.18 -28.91
C ALA A 628 -35.99 -43.84 -29.87
N ILE A 629 -37.29 -43.64 -29.61
CA ILE A 629 -38.41 -44.20 -30.40
C ILE A 629 -38.29 -43.85 -31.90
N LEU A 630 -37.87 -42.62 -32.20
CA LEU A 630 -37.70 -42.12 -33.57
C LEU A 630 -36.23 -42.18 -34.04
N ASN A 631 -35.35 -42.84 -33.27
CA ASN A 631 -33.91 -42.90 -33.49
C ASN A 631 -33.27 -41.50 -33.63
N SER A 632 -33.76 -40.53 -32.85
CA SER A 632 -33.43 -39.12 -32.95
C SER A 632 -33.53 -38.40 -31.62
N ASN A 633 -32.62 -37.47 -31.35
CA ASN A 633 -32.72 -36.53 -30.23
C ASN A 633 -32.04 -35.18 -30.57
N LEU A 634 -32.14 -34.20 -29.68
CA LEU A 634 -31.73 -32.81 -29.88
C LEU A 634 -30.85 -32.31 -28.74
N THR A 635 -29.89 -31.45 -29.08
CA THR A 635 -29.14 -30.62 -28.12
C THR A 635 -30.01 -29.49 -27.59
N ASP A 636 -29.48 -28.67 -26.69
CA ASP A 636 -29.89 -27.26 -26.53
C ASP A 636 -29.70 -26.48 -27.84
N GLY A 637 -30.22 -25.25 -27.90
CA GLY A 637 -30.09 -24.37 -29.07
C GLY A 637 -29.01 -23.31 -28.88
N VAL A 638 -28.45 -22.81 -29.98
CA VAL A 638 -27.56 -21.64 -30.02
C VAL A 638 -28.18 -20.56 -30.90
N VAL A 639 -28.23 -19.34 -30.38
CA VAL A 639 -28.64 -18.15 -31.12
C VAL A 639 -27.42 -17.27 -31.33
N PHE A 640 -27.27 -16.73 -32.53
CA PHE A 640 -26.17 -15.83 -32.89
C PHE A 640 -26.68 -14.76 -33.86
N THR A 641 -26.09 -13.57 -33.80
CA THR A 641 -26.41 -12.47 -34.72
C THR A 641 -25.27 -12.30 -35.71
N LEU A 642 -25.59 -12.13 -36.99
CA LEU A 642 -24.57 -11.93 -38.01
C LEU A 642 -23.99 -10.52 -37.90
N CYS A 643 -22.70 -10.42 -37.63
CA CYS A 643 -21.91 -9.21 -37.72
C CYS A 643 -21.66 -8.83 -39.19
N PRO A 644 -21.16 -7.62 -39.47
CA PRO A 644 -20.88 -7.14 -40.82
C PRO A 644 -20.01 -8.05 -41.72
#